data_AF-A0A914K1K2-F1
#
_entry.id   AF-A0A914K1K2-F1
#
_cell.length_a   1.000
_cell.length_b   1.000
_cell.length_c   1.000
_cell.angle_alpha   90.00
_cell.angle_beta   90.00
_cell.angle_gamma   90.00
#
_symmetry.space_group_name_H-M   'P 1'
#
loop_
_entity.id
_entity.type
_entity.pdbx_description
1 polymer ?
#
loop_
_entity_poly.entity_id
_entity_poly.type
_entity_poly.pdbx_seq_one_letter_code
_entity_poly.pdbx_strand_id
1 'polypeptide(L)'
;MSKSKNLLRIPFSNEETNGNHRALYEAASSNDEEQVQSRVTFSNESMTSVAQNEGSSEDVVDNFVPVIPAEKRDGWDNKTQFLMGVISYAVGLGNVWRFPYLCQKNGGGAFLIPYCIMMVLEGMPLFLIELGIGQRLRTGPVGVWNAIHPYLGGVGVSAAIVSYLVGLYYNVIITWCVYYLYHSFTIDVLPWGKCPLEANGSVVAECARSTSPTKFFWNRQAIDTSASISDNGGFVLHMTICLVFAWILIYLCVMKGIKSSGKVMYVTATFPYVVTTIFLVRSITLEGATDGLWYMLNPDLTRLLDPEVWLDAATQIFYSMGLGFGGLIAFGSYNKLKNNCVSDTRRLSLVNLLTSLYTALVVFCVIGFMGHHTYMKCIDNDFTMLMTLYPDKFSSLEELKTNITMEEYLFWMQHNFHLSEFPLMANKSAYCNYEKILGSSAQGTGLAFVVFTEAILQFPVPPVWAVLFFLMLLMLGLGSMFGTLEGVITSLNDSHMIKVKKPVLTAVLCGSACVIGLIFTYQSGQYWVSLFDHFAGSYALMCVAFFEIFAVIYVYGYRRFLNDIEFMTGIRPGPYWTITWRFISPIIMLILFVSSIIKSFSHAPKYSAYDPVTTEQVDTEYPAWALFIALLLVATAMGPVPFIWFVRKFKIWKVEADIPVASKCLGATPSTTYMLKSEPSFNRMVESTASELQSAGIEEPKETQRLNVNRGKKGNGTSRNGALP
;
A
#
# COMPACT_ATOMS: atom_id res chain seq x y z
N MET A 1 -21.36 -46.64 6.85
CA MET A 1 -21.85 -47.10 5.53
C MET A 1 -20.83 -46.71 4.46
N SER A 2 -20.20 -47.71 3.84
CA SER A 2 -19.17 -47.58 2.79
C SER A 2 -19.82 -47.53 1.41
N LYS A 3 -19.35 -46.65 0.50
CA LYS A 3 -19.50 -46.83 -0.96
C LYS A 3 -18.32 -46.22 -1.72
N SER A 4 -17.35 -47.10 -1.97
CA SER A 4 -16.57 -47.37 -3.19
C SER A 4 -16.20 -46.23 -4.16
N LYS A 5 -14.88 -46.04 -4.32
CA LYS A 5 -14.16 -45.37 -5.41
C LYS A 5 -13.96 -46.37 -6.56
N ASN A 6 -14.27 -45.99 -7.79
CA ASN A 6 -13.86 -46.72 -8.99
C ASN A 6 -12.75 -45.96 -9.74
N LEU A 7 -11.62 -46.66 -9.90
CA LEU A 7 -10.54 -46.38 -10.83
C LEU A 7 -11.00 -46.60 -12.29
N LEU A 8 -10.41 -45.84 -13.21
CA LEU A 8 -10.25 -46.24 -14.61
C LEU A 8 -8.75 -46.18 -14.96
N ARG A 9 -8.20 -47.35 -15.31
CA ARG A 9 -6.89 -47.61 -15.95
C ARG A 9 -7.17 -48.33 -17.27
N ILE A 10 -6.11 -48.48 -18.09
CA ILE A 10 -5.83 -49.48 -19.17
C ILE A 10 -5.70 -48.83 -20.56
N PRO A 11 -4.76 -49.22 -21.47
CA PRO A 11 -3.42 -49.84 -21.32
C PRO A 11 -2.32 -49.34 -22.33
N PHE A 12 -1.13 -49.95 -22.22
CA PHE A 12 0.02 -49.96 -23.13
C PHE A 12 -0.17 -50.85 -24.38
N SER A 13 0.56 -50.55 -25.48
CA SER A 13 1.22 -51.55 -26.36
C SER A 13 2.33 -50.94 -27.23
N ASN A 14 3.45 -51.66 -27.32
CA ASN A 14 4.67 -51.41 -28.11
C ASN A 14 4.65 -52.13 -29.48
N GLU A 15 5.72 -51.90 -30.25
CA GLU A 15 6.26 -52.61 -31.44
C GLU A 15 5.80 -52.11 -32.83
N GLU A 16 6.61 -52.03 -33.90
CA GLU A 16 8.06 -51.90 -34.13
C GLU A 16 8.28 -51.80 -35.67
N THR A 17 9.45 -51.30 -36.11
CA THR A 17 10.05 -51.29 -37.48
C THR A 17 9.48 -50.28 -38.50
N ASN A 18 10.21 -49.59 -39.39
CA ASN A 18 11.58 -49.57 -39.95
C ASN A 18 11.66 -48.17 -40.66
N GLY A 19 12.75 -47.44 -40.88
CA GLY A 19 14.19 -47.61 -40.72
C GLY A 19 14.93 -46.43 -41.41
N ASN A 20 16.11 -46.12 -40.88
CA ASN A 20 17.32 -45.55 -41.52
C ASN A 20 17.33 -44.16 -42.21
N HIS A 21 18.05 -43.20 -41.60
CA HIS A 21 19.46 -42.87 -41.91
C HIS A 21 19.99 -41.92 -40.81
N ARG A 22 20.84 -42.37 -39.86
CA ARG A 22 22.32 -42.25 -39.79
C ARG A 22 22.89 -40.85 -40.09
N ALA A 23 23.90 -40.29 -39.42
CA ALA A 23 24.65 -40.45 -38.16
C ALA A 23 25.99 -39.72 -38.37
N LEU A 24 26.53 -39.09 -37.31
CA LEU A 24 27.95 -38.75 -36.99
C LEU A 24 27.85 -37.70 -35.85
N TYR A 25 28.00 -37.93 -34.53
CA TYR A 25 28.88 -38.80 -33.72
C TYR A 25 30.37 -38.61 -34.07
N GLU A 26 31.34 -38.46 -33.18
CA GLU A 26 31.47 -38.43 -31.71
C GLU A 26 32.97 -38.19 -31.40
N ALA A 27 33.35 -38.22 -30.10
CA ALA A 27 34.69 -38.37 -29.50
C ALA A 27 35.40 -37.08 -29.07
N ALA A 28 35.97 -36.92 -27.85
CA ALA A 28 36.04 -37.79 -26.67
C ALA A 28 36.47 -36.97 -25.42
N SER A 29 36.11 -37.49 -24.24
CA SER A 29 36.75 -37.46 -22.88
C SER A 29 38.06 -36.66 -22.67
N SER A 30 38.49 -36.19 -21.51
CA SER A 30 38.04 -36.11 -20.11
C SER A 30 39.21 -35.48 -19.32
N ASN A 31 38.89 -34.70 -18.27
CA ASN A 31 39.67 -34.46 -17.04
C ASN A 31 40.91 -33.52 -16.99
N ASP A 32 40.83 -32.69 -15.94
CA ASP A 32 41.85 -32.17 -15.02
C ASP A 32 42.48 -30.76 -15.17
N GLU A 33 42.19 -29.98 -14.12
CA GLU A 33 42.99 -29.03 -13.35
C GLU A 33 43.27 -27.57 -13.82
N GLU A 34 42.65 -26.67 -13.03
CA GLU A 34 43.17 -25.45 -12.38
C GLU A 34 43.83 -24.26 -13.13
N GLN A 35 43.34 -23.08 -12.72
CA GLN A 35 43.94 -21.73 -12.73
C GLN A 35 44.25 -21.09 -14.09
N VAL A 36 43.54 -19.99 -14.42
CA VAL A 36 44.12 -18.63 -14.51
C VAL A 36 43.00 -17.58 -14.48
N GLN A 37 43.25 -16.62 -13.61
CA GLN A 37 42.53 -15.41 -13.26
C GLN A 37 42.56 -14.37 -14.40
N SER A 38 41.44 -13.71 -14.72
CA SER A 38 41.50 -12.40 -15.39
C SER A 38 40.44 -11.42 -14.85
N ARG A 39 40.90 -10.63 -13.89
CA ARG A 39 40.38 -9.30 -13.53
C ARG A 39 40.50 -8.39 -14.75
N VAL A 40 39.45 -7.66 -15.11
CA VAL A 40 39.59 -6.34 -15.75
C VAL A 40 38.74 -5.34 -14.98
N THR A 41 39.42 -4.63 -14.09
CA THR A 41 39.01 -3.39 -13.44
C THR A 41 39.01 -2.24 -14.46
N PHE A 42 37.94 -1.45 -14.51
CA PHE A 42 38.01 -0.09 -15.07
C PHE A 42 38.05 0.90 -13.92
N SER A 43 39.21 1.53 -13.73
CA SER A 43 39.41 2.71 -12.90
C SER A 43 39.32 3.96 -13.77
N ASN A 44 38.73 5.02 -13.21
CA ASN A 44 38.72 6.38 -13.75
C ASN A 44 40.10 7.07 -13.64
N GLU A 45 40.23 8.20 -14.33
CA GLU A 45 41.34 9.18 -14.43
C GLU A 45 42.23 8.94 -15.67
N SER A 46 42.62 9.92 -16.50
CA SER A 46 42.57 11.39 -16.46
C SER A 46 42.88 11.95 -17.87
N MET A 47 42.75 13.26 -18.03
CA MET A 47 42.80 14.06 -19.26
C MET A 47 44.18 14.18 -19.95
N THR A 48 44.12 14.69 -21.20
CA THR A 48 45.09 15.55 -21.94
C THR A 48 46.34 14.96 -22.62
N SER A 49 46.38 15.03 -23.97
CA SER A 49 47.31 15.86 -24.80
C SER A 49 47.25 15.43 -26.29
N VAL A 50 46.84 16.34 -27.21
CA VAL A 50 47.64 17.10 -28.20
C VAL A 50 48.31 16.27 -29.33
N ALA A 51 47.82 16.43 -30.57
CA ALA A 51 48.55 16.83 -31.80
C ALA A 51 48.08 16.15 -33.12
N GLN A 52 47.51 16.99 -34.00
CA GLN A 52 47.74 17.12 -35.45
C GLN A 52 47.68 15.89 -36.40
N ASN A 53 46.72 15.90 -37.35
CA ASN A 53 47.05 16.09 -38.77
C ASN A 53 45.82 16.44 -39.64
N GLU A 54 46.13 17.15 -40.74
CA GLU A 54 45.33 18.02 -41.62
C GLU A 54 44.37 17.30 -42.61
N GLY A 55 43.37 18.05 -43.14
CA GLY A 55 42.69 17.70 -44.40
C GLY A 55 41.27 18.23 -44.65
N SER A 56 41.14 19.54 -44.90
CA SER A 56 40.21 20.24 -45.83
C SER A 56 38.68 19.95 -45.89
N SER A 57 37.92 21.05 -45.72
CA SER A 57 36.71 21.47 -46.48
C SER A 57 35.31 21.00 -46.04
N GLU A 58 34.59 21.84 -45.29
CA GLU A 58 33.34 22.56 -45.69
C GLU A 58 32.66 23.12 -44.42
N ASP A 59 32.54 24.46 -44.36
CA ASP A 59 31.96 25.19 -43.23
C ASP A 59 30.44 25.03 -43.20
N VAL A 60 29.95 24.03 -42.48
CA VAL A 60 28.57 24.01 -41.95
C VAL A 60 28.61 24.67 -40.57
N VAL A 61 28.20 25.93 -40.51
CA VAL A 61 27.95 26.62 -39.24
C VAL A 61 26.69 26.04 -38.62
N ASP A 62 26.86 24.92 -37.92
CA ASP A 62 25.82 24.35 -37.08
C ASP A 62 25.75 25.23 -35.82
N ASN A 63 24.72 26.09 -35.76
CA ASN A 63 24.37 26.84 -34.55
C ASN A 63 23.89 25.83 -33.48
N PHE A 64 24.85 25.18 -32.84
CA PHE A 64 24.64 24.30 -31.70
C PHE A 64 24.24 25.18 -30.51
N VAL A 65 22.93 25.45 -30.38
CA VAL A 65 22.38 25.83 -29.07
C VAL A 65 22.79 24.70 -28.11
N PRO A 66 23.55 24.98 -27.04
CA PRO A 66 23.92 23.93 -26.11
C PRO A 66 22.63 23.40 -25.49
N VAL A 67 22.21 22.21 -25.93
CA VAL A 67 21.19 21.43 -25.26
C VAL A 67 21.78 21.14 -23.88
N ILE A 68 21.34 21.91 -22.87
CA ILE A 68 21.58 21.58 -21.47
C ILE A 68 21.20 20.10 -21.34
N PRO A 69 22.14 19.20 -21.01
CA PRO A 69 21.81 17.79 -20.86
C PRO A 69 20.70 17.72 -19.83
N ALA A 70 19.50 17.28 -20.24
CA ALA A 70 18.45 16.98 -19.28
C ALA A 70 19.07 16.02 -18.26
N GLU A 71 19.18 16.46 -17.01
CA GLU A 71 19.86 15.72 -15.96
C GLU A 71 19.29 14.30 -15.95
N LYS A 72 20.15 13.32 -16.25
CA LYS A 72 19.71 11.95 -16.54
C LYS A 72 19.10 11.36 -15.27
N ARG A 73 17.76 11.33 -15.19
CA ARG A 73 17.01 10.72 -14.07
C ARG A 73 17.53 9.31 -13.83
N ASP A 74 17.75 8.99 -12.55
CA ASP A 74 18.12 7.64 -12.14
C ASP A 74 17.10 6.61 -12.68
N GLY A 75 17.56 5.40 -12.96
CA GLY A 75 16.70 4.31 -13.41
C GLY A 75 16.94 3.07 -12.56
N TRP A 76 16.02 2.12 -12.65
CA TRP A 76 16.17 0.79 -12.06
C TRP A 76 17.36 0.05 -12.69
N ASP A 77 18.13 -0.67 -11.87
CA ASP A 77 19.28 -1.47 -12.32
C ASP A 77 18.81 -2.58 -13.28
N ASN A 78 17.68 -3.21 -12.96
CA ASN A 78 17.07 -4.25 -13.76
C ASN A 78 15.54 -4.31 -13.57
N LYS A 79 14.87 -5.11 -14.40
CA LYS A 79 13.40 -5.23 -14.39
C LYS A 79 12.88 -5.89 -13.11
N THR A 80 13.62 -6.86 -12.58
CA THR A 80 13.24 -7.59 -11.35
C THR A 80 13.27 -6.68 -10.13
N GLN A 81 14.22 -5.74 -10.06
CA GLN A 81 14.29 -4.74 -8.99
C GLN A 81 13.04 -3.86 -8.96
N PHE A 82 12.58 -3.41 -10.14
CA PHE A 82 11.33 -2.68 -10.26
C PHE A 82 10.14 -3.54 -9.80
N LEU A 83 10.00 -4.78 -10.29
CA LEU A 83 8.88 -5.64 -9.93
C LEU A 83 8.87 -5.97 -8.43
N MET A 84 10.01 -6.34 -7.85
CA MET A 84 10.16 -6.58 -6.42
C MET A 84 9.91 -5.31 -5.60
N GLY A 85 10.32 -4.15 -6.12
CA GLY A 85 10.04 -2.87 -5.47
C GLY A 85 8.54 -2.57 -5.41
N VAL A 86 7.81 -2.79 -6.50
CA VAL A 86 6.35 -2.59 -6.50
C VAL A 86 5.64 -3.65 -5.65
N ILE A 87 6.09 -4.91 -5.66
CA ILE A 87 5.56 -5.95 -4.77
C ILE A 87 5.80 -5.58 -3.30
N SER A 88 7.01 -5.13 -2.95
CA SER A 88 7.35 -4.72 -1.59
C SER A 88 6.55 -3.50 -1.12
N TYR A 89 6.11 -2.64 -2.05
CA TYR A 89 5.28 -1.48 -1.73
C TYR A 89 3.81 -1.87 -1.54
N ALA A 90 3.26 -2.65 -2.48
CA ALA A 90 1.86 -3.07 -2.46
C ALA A 90 1.58 -4.10 -1.34
N VAL A 91 2.45 -5.09 -1.18
CA VAL A 91 2.29 -6.10 -0.13
C VAL A 91 2.85 -5.56 1.18
N GLY A 92 1.95 -5.23 2.11
CA GLY A 92 2.28 -4.61 3.38
C GLY A 92 1.58 -5.28 4.57
N LEU A 93 1.64 -4.59 5.70
CA LEU A 93 1.00 -5.03 6.95
C LEU A 93 -0.53 -5.18 6.80
N GLY A 94 -1.13 -4.40 5.89
CA GLY A 94 -2.55 -4.49 5.55
C GLY A 94 -2.98 -5.86 5.02
N ASN A 95 -2.10 -6.61 4.33
CA ASN A 95 -2.42 -7.96 3.86
C ASN A 95 -2.40 -8.99 4.99
N VAL A 96 -1.62 -8.76 6.06
CA VAL A 96 -1.41 -9.74 7.14
C VAL A 96 -2.48 -9.65 8.23
N TRP A 97 -2.93 -8.45 8.61
CA TRP A 97 -3.95 -8.32 9.65
C TRP A 97 -5.23 -7.61 9.21
N ARG A 98 -5.15 -6.59 8.35
CA ARG A 98 -6.34 -5.78 8.02
C ARG A 98 -7.26 -6.55 7.10
N PHE A 99 -6.73 -7.20 6.07
CA PHE A 99 -7.52 -8.00 5.15
C PHE A 99 -8.21 -9.18 5.84
N PRO A 100 -7.54 -10.02 6.66
CA PRO A 100 -8.22 -11.10 7.39
C PRO A 100 -9.26 -10.59 8.40
N TYR A 101 -8.96 -9.49 9.09
CA TYR A 101 -9.92 -8.83 9.99
C TYR A 101 -11.18 -8.38 9.25
N LEU A 102 -11.03 -7.67 8.12
CA LEU A 102 -12.16 -7.22 7.30
C LEU A 102 -12.94 -8.41 6.73
N CYS A 103 -12.24 -9.47 6.32
CA CYS A 103 -12.87 -10.72 5.88
C CYS A 103 -13.72 -11.32 7.01
N GLN A 104 -13.20 -11.39 8.23
CA GLN A 104 -13.92 -11.95 9.39
C GLN A 104 -15.13 -11.10 9.79
N LYS A 105 -14.98 -9.77 9.84
CA LYS A 105 -16.03 -8.80 10.19
C LYS A 105 -17.18 -8.80 9.17
N ASN A 106 -16.85 -8.89 7.88
CA ASN A 106 -17.78 -8.64 6.78
C ASN A 106 -18.34 -9.93 6.15
N GLY A 107 -18.64 -10.94 6.98
CA GLY A 107 -19.33 -12.17 6.55
C GLY A 107 -18.42 -13.28 6.01
N GLY A 108 -17.14 -13.30 6.42
CA GLY A 108 -16.18 -14.34 6.04
C GLY A 108 -15.99 -14.39 4.53
N GLY A 109 -16.31 -15.54 3.95
CA GLY A 109 -16.14 -15.79 2.51
C GLY A 109 -16.95 -14.83 1.62
N ALA A 110 -18.02 -14.24 2.14
CA ALA A 110 -18.81 -13.26 1.41
C ALA A 110 -17.99 -12.02 1.04
N PHE A 111 -17.06 -11.57 1.89
CA PHE A 111 -16.21 -10.40 1.65
C PHE A 111 -15.25 -10.57 0.47
N LEU A 112 -14.89 -11.80 0.11
CA LEU A 112 -14.03 -12.07 -1.04
C LEU A 112 -14.66 -11.64 -2.37
N ILE A 113 -16.00 -11.64 -2.46
CA ILE A 113 -16.76 -11.24 -3.65
C ILE A 113 -16.57 -9.74 -3.96
N PRO A 114 -16.95 -8.80 -3.06
CA PRO A 114 -16.75 -7.37 -3.31
C PRO A 114 -15.27 -7.03 -3.45
N TYR A 115 -14.37 -7.69 -2.70
CA TYR A 115 -12.93 -7.46 -2.84
C TYR A 115 -12.41 -7.81 -4.26
N CYS A 116 -12.78 -8.98 -4.80
CA CYS A 116 -12.37 -9.37 -6.16
C CYS A 116 -12.99 -8.47 -7.23
N ILE A 117 -14.25 -8.06 -7.05
CA ILE A 117 -14.93 -7.15 -7.98
C ILE A 117 -14.24 -5.78 -7.98
N MET A 118 -13.97 -5.19 -6.82
CA MET A 118 -13.30 -3.89 -6.70
C MET A 118 -11.85 -3.96 -7.20
N MET A 119 -11.14 -5.06 -6.97
CA MET A 119 -9.80 -5.28 -7.53
C MET A 119 -9.77 -5.15 -9.06
N VAL A 120 -10.76 -5.74 -9.75
CA VAL A 120 -10.85 -5.71 -11.21
C VAL A 120 -11.41 -4.37 -11.70
N LEU A 121 -12.49 -3.87 -11.11
CA LEU A 121 -13.20 -2.68 -11.62
C LEU A 121 -12.54 -1.34 -11.24
N GLU A 122 -11.73 -1.32 -10.18
CA GLU A 122 -11.15 -0.11 -9.62
C GLU A 122 -9.63 -0.26 -9.48
N GLY A 123 -9.16 -1.24 -8.71
CA GLY A 123 -7.74 -1.41 -8.41
C GLY A 123 -6.85 -1.48 -9.65
N MET A 124 -7.10 -2.43 -10.54
CA MET A 124 -6.33 -2.62 -11.78
C MET A 124 -6.36 -1.37 -12.70
N PRO A 125 -7.52 -0.78 -13.02
CA PRO A 125 -7.61 0.45 -13.82
C PRO A 125 -6.81 1.62 -13.26
N LEU A 126 -6.94 1.92 -11.95
CA LEU A 126 -6.20 3.03 -11.34
C LEU A 126 -4.70 2.76 -11.31
N PHE A 127 -4.30 1.52 -11.01
CA PHE A 127 -2.89 1.13 -11.01
C PHE A 127 -2.23 1.39 -12.36
N LEU A 128 -2.92 1.08 -13.47
CA LEU A 128 -2.38 1.35 -14.81
C LEU A 128 -2.36 2.84 -15.13
N ILE A 129 -3.32 3.63 -14.63
CA ILE A 129 -3.29 5.10 -14.76
C ILE A 129 -2.03 5.66 -14.11
N GLU A 130 -1.80 5.36 -12.83
CA GLU A 130 -0.65 5.89 -12.08
C GLU A 130 0.69 5.45 -12.65
N LEU A 131 0.85 4.14 -12.89
CA LEU A 131 2.10 3.61 -13.42
C LEU A 131 2.35 4.10 -14.85
N GLY A 132 1.30 4.16 -15.67
CA GLY A 132 1.37 4.60 -17.07
C GLY A 132 1.70 6.08 -17.20
N ILE A 133 1.02 6.96 -16.45
CA ILE A 133 1.26 8.40 -16.53
C ILE A 133 2.64 8.77 -15.98
N GLY A 134 3.07 8.11 -14.89
CA GLY A 134 4.41 8.28 -14.33
C GLY A 134 5.49 7.88 -15.34
N GLN A 135 5.34 6.73 -16.01
CA GLN A 135 6.29 6.27 -17.04
C GLN A 135 6.32 7.19 -18.26
N ARG A 136 5.18 7.74 -18.68
CA ARG A 136 5.07 8.60 -19.87
C ARG A 136 5.69 9.99 -19.67
N LEU A 137 5.43 10.60 -18.52
CA LEU A 137 5.85 11.97 -18.22
C LEU A 137 7.22 12.04 -17.53
N ARG A 138 7.69 10.94 -16.92
CA ARG A 138 9.00 10.83 -16.26
C ARG A 138 9.27 11.90 -15.18
N THR A 139 8.21 12.35 -14.53
CA THR A 139 8.25 13.32 -13.42
C THR A 139 7.52 12.75 -12.21
N GLY A 140 7.78 13.31 -11.03
CA GLY A 140 7.07 12.97 -9.80
C GLY A 140 5.59 13.38 -9.82
N PRO A 141 4.81 12.93 -8.82
CA PRO A 141 3.37 13.19 -8.74
C PRO A 141 2.97 14.65 -8.97
N VAL A 142 3.56 15.60 -8.23
CA VAL A 142 3.28 17.05 -8.41
C VAL A 142 3.60 17.53 -9.83
N GLY A 143 4.71 17.05 -10.40
CA GLY A 143 5.11 17.40 -11.77
C GLY A 143 4.16 16.84 -12.83
N VAL A 144 3.66 15.63 -12.66
CA VAL A 144 2.68 14.98 -13.54
C VAL A 144 1.41 15.80 -13.65
N TRP A 145 0.82 16.19 -12.52
CA TRP A 145 -0.45 16.92 -12.52
C TRP A 145 -0.30 18.33 -13.08
N ASN A 146 0.82 19.00 -12.78
CA ASN A 146 1.16 20.30 -13.38
C ASN A 146 1.35 20.21 -14.90
N ALA A 147 1.94 19.13 -15.41
CA ALA A 147 2.15 18.92 -16.83
C ALA A 147 0.86 18.61 -17.60
N ILE A 148 -0.12 17.97 -16.96
CA ILE A 148 -1.46 17.76 -17.55
C ILE A 148 -2.19 19.09 -17.67
N HIS A 149 -2.33 19.79 -16.54
CA HIS A 149 -2.96 21.11 -16.51
C HIS A 149 -2.50 21.88 -15.26
N PRO A 150 -2.06 23.14 -15.36
CA PRO A 150 -1.60 23.90 -14.19
C PRO A 150 -2.63 23.94 -13.06
N TYR A 151 -3.93 24.10 -13.32
CA TYR A 151 -4.92 24.10 -12.23
C TYR A 151 -5.04 22.78 -11.42
N LEU A 152 -4.46 21.67 -11.89
CA LEU A 152 -4.53 20.37 -11.22
C LEU A 152 -3.31 20.07 -10.34
N GLY A 153 -2.33 20.96 -10.26
CA GLY A 153 -1.14 20.78 -9.44
C GLY A 153 -1.40 20.43 -7.97
N GLY A 154 -2.55 20.86 -7.43
CA GLY A 154 -2.96 20.56 -6.06
C GLY A 154 -3.27 19.09 -5.79
N VAL A 155 -3.59 18.29 -6.82
CA VAL A 155 -3.79 16.84 -6.66
C VAL A 155 -2.51 16.16 -6.20
N GLY A 156 -1.37 16.51 -6.81
CA GLY A 156 -0.07 15.95 -6.41
C GLY A 156 0.41 16.42 -5.04
N VAL A 157 0.12 17.67 -4.68
CA VAL A 157 0.46 18.20 -3.36
C VAL A 157 -0.38 17.51 -2.29
N SER A 158 -1.67 17.32 -2.55
CA SER A 158 -2.59 16.58 -1.69
C SER A 158 -2.12 15.12 -1.50
N ALA A 159 -1.79 14.42 -2.59
CA ALA A 159 -1.22 13.07 -2.53
C ALA A 159 0.07 13.01 -1.70
N ALA A 160 0.97 13.98 -1.84
CA ALA A 160 2.21 14.04 -1.05
C ALA A 160 1.94 14.29 0.46
N ILE A 161 0.96 15.14 0.80
CA ILE A 161 0.56 15.38 2.19
C ILE A 161 -0.08 14.12 2.78
N VAL A 162 -1.00 13.47 2.07
CA VAL A 162 -1.62 12.21 2.51
C VAL A 162 -0.56 11.13 2.73
N SER A 163 0.36 10.95 1.79
CA SER A 163 1.49 10.02 1.93
C SER A 163 2.38 10.34 3.13
N TYR A 164 2.64 11.63 3.41
CA TYR A 164 3.38 12.03 4.60
C TYR A 164 2.62 11.66 5.88
N LEU A 165 1.32 12.01 5.97
CA LEU A 165 0.48 11.70 7.14
C LEU A 165 0.35 10.19 7.38
N VAL A 166 0.17 9.40 6.31
CA VAL A 166 0.14 7.94 6.42
C VAL A 166 1.50 7.38 6.85
N GLY A 167 2.59 7.93 6.31
CA GLY A 167 3.94 7.60 6.73
C GLY A 167 4.23 7.91 8.22
N LEU A 168 3.51 8.84 8.85
CA LEU A 168 3.67 9.12 10.28
C LEU A 168 3.19 7.95 11.15
N TYR A 169 1.90 7.60 11.05
CA TYR A 169 1.33 6.57 11.92
C TYR A 169 1.76 5.16 11.52
N TYR A 170 2.02 4.91 10.23
CA TYR A 170 2.50 3.61 9.77
C TYR A 170 3.90 3.30 10.37
N ASN A 171 4.72 4.31 10.68
CA ASN A 171 6.03 4.08 11.31
C ASN A 171 5.91 3.70 12.79
N VAL A 172 4.82 4.09 13.44
CA VAL A 172 4.51 3.67 14.81
C VAL A 172 4.28 2.16 14.84
N ILE A 173 3.68 1.61 13.80
CA ILE A 173 3.48 0.17 13.69
C ILE A 173 4.83 -0.57 13.54
N ILE A 174 5.73 -0.02 12.73
CA ILE A 174 7.12 -0.51 12.62
C ILE A 174 7.84 -0.41 13.97
N THR A 175 7.61 0.66 14.71
CA THR A 175 8.15 0.86 16.07
C THR A 175 7.72 -0.25 17.02
N TRP A 176 6.44 -0.63 17.00
CA TRP A 176 5.95 -1.77 17.77
C TRP A 176 6.60 -3.08 17.33
N CYS A 177 6.80 -3.30 16.02
CA CYS A 177 7.50 -4.48 15.52
C CYS A 177 8.95 -4.54 16.01
N VAL A 178 9.67 -3.40 16.02
CA VAL A 178 11.04 -3.30 16.55
C VAL A 178 11.07 -3.65 18.03
N TYR A 179 10.13 -3.11 18.82
CA TYR A 179 10.04 -3.38 20.26
C TYR A 179 9.81 -4.88 20.54
N TYR A 180 8.84 -5.49 19.87
CA TYR A 180 8.56 -6.92 20.02
C TYR A 180 9.70 -7.80 19.50
N LEU A 181 10.36 -7.42 18.41
CA LEU A 181 11.52 -8.13 17.88
C LEU A 181 12.68 -8.12 18.90
N TYR A 182 12.96 -6.98 19.53
CA TYR A 182 13.97 -6.88 20.58
C TYR A 182 13.65 -7.83 21.75
N HIS A 183 12.40 -7.83 22.21
CA HIS A 183 11.94 -8.71 23.29
C HIS A 183 11.82 -10.19 22.89
N SER A 184 11.87 -10.53 21.60
CA SER A 184 11.82 -11.91 21.12
C SER A 184 13.16 -12.65 21.28
N PHE A 185 14.27 -11.95 21.51
CA PHE A 185 15.61 -12.54 21.69
C PHE A 185 15.87 -13.07 23.12
N THR A 186 14.85 -13.22 23.96
CA THR A 186 14.96 -13.82 25.29
C THR A 186 15.16 -15.33 25.22
N ILE A 187 16.08 -15.88 26.03
CA ILE A 187 16.51 -17.30 25.97
C ILE A 187 15.48 -18.25 26.61
N ASP A 188 14.90 -17.90 27.77
CA ASP A 188 14.11 -18.85 28.56
C ASP A 188 12.59 -18.74 28.33
N VAL A 189 12.01 -17.56 28.54
CA VAL A 189 10.55 -17.34 28.47
C VAL A 189 10.29 -15.98 27.82
N LEU A 190 9.38 -15.96 26.85
CA LEU A 190 8.93 -14.70 26.22
C LEU A 190 8.27 -13.78 27.27
N PRO A 191 8.50 -12.46 27.22
CA PRO A 191 7.95 -11.53 28.22
C PRO A 191 6.43 -11.55 28.35
N TRP A 192 5.71 -11.84 27.26
CA TRP A 192 4.25 -11.96 27.24
C TRP A 192 3.74 -13.38 27.56
N GLY A 193 4.63 -14.29 27.97
CA GLY A 193 4.30 -15.69 28.26
C GLY A 193 3.74 -15.94 29.66
N LYS A 194 4.04 -15.06 30.63
CA LYS A 194 3.58 -15.20 32.03
C LYS A 194 3.21 -13.84 32.60
N CYS A 195 2.23 -13.82 33.49
CA CYS A 195 1.92 -12.62 34.26
C CYS A 195 3.07 -12.27 35.21
N PRO A 196 3.44 -10.98 35.33
CA PRO A 196 4.41 -10.56 36.32
C PRO A 196 3.87 -10.75 37.75
N LEU A 197 4.79 -10.98 38.68
CA LEU A 197 4.52 -11.06 40.11
C LEU A 197 4.77 -9.69 40.75
N GLU A 198 3.91 -9.29 41.68
CA GLU A 198 4.10 -8.14 42.54
C GLU A 198 5.20 -8.40 43.58
N ALA A 199 5.68 -7.35 44.26
CA ALA A 199 6.70 -7.47 45.31
C ALA A 199 6.29 -8.40 46.48
N ASN A 200 4.99 -8.62 46.66
CA ASN A 200 4.41 -9.52 47.66
C ASN A 200 4.33 -10.99 47.20
N GLY A 201 4.79 -11.30 45.98
CA GLY A 201 4.70 -12.64 45.37
C GLY A 201 3.34 -12.99 44.78
N SER A 202 2.32 -12.12 44.92
CA SER A 202 1.02 -12.24 44.26
C SER A 202 1.12 -11.91 42.78
N VAL A 203 0.30 -12.58 41.95
CA VAL A 203 0.15 -12.21 40.53
C VAL A 203 -0.54 -10.85 40.45
N VAL A 204 -0.09 -9.98 39.54
CA VAL A 204 -0.74 -8.68 39.29
C VAL A 204 -2.22 -8.88 38.98
N ALA A 205 -3.10 -8.25 39.77
CA ALA A 205 -4.54 -8.46 39.71
C ALA A 205 -5.15 -8.15 38.34
N GLU A 206 -4.65 -7.12 37.63
CA GLU A 206 -5.08 -6.79 36.27
C GLU A 206 -4.70 -7.89 35.26
N CYS A 207 -3.52 -8.49 35.41
CA CYS A 207 -3.09 -9.58 34.53
C CYS A 207 -3.88 -10.87 34.80
N ALA A 208 -4.17 -11.15 36.08
CA ALA A 208 -5.00 -12.30 36.46
C ALA A 208 -6.46 -12.17 36.00
N ARG A 209 -6.98 -10.94 35.89
CA ARG A 209 -8.34 -10.67 35.36
C ARG A 209 -8.37 -10.68 33.83
N SER A 210 -7.27 -10.32 33.18
CA SER A 210 -7.16 -10.31 31.72
C SER A 210 -7.34 -11.70 31.13
N THR A 211 -7.98 -11.80 29.96
CA THR A 211 -8.17 -13.07 29.25
C THR A 211 -6.87 -13.81 28.99
N SER A 212 -5.78 -13.08 28.70
CA SER A 212 -4.45 -13.66 28.50
C SER A 212 -3.33 -12.72 28.98
N PRO A 213 -2.17 -13.28 29.41
CA PRO A 213 -1.00 -12.48 29.81
C PRO A 213 -0.48 -11.58 28.67
N THR A 214 -0.71 -11.99 27.43
CA THR A 214 -0.32 -11.26 26.23
C THR A 214 -1.11 -9.96 26.06
N LYS A 215 -2.41 -9.97 26.40
CA LYS A 215 -3.24 -8.76 26.41
C LYS A 215 -2.74 -7.74 27.44
N PHE A 216 -2.32 -8.23 28.61
CA PHE A 216 -1.70 -7.38 29.64
C PHE A 216 -0.35 -6.83 29.16
N PHE A 217 0.50 -7.66 28.55
CA PHE A 217 1.78 -7.22 27.98
C PHE A 217 1.59 -6.09 26.97
N TRP A 218 0.66 -6.22 26.02
CA TRP A 218 0.35 -5.17 25.06
C TRP A 218 -0.08 -3.87 25.75
N ASN A 219 -1.17 -3.91 26.53
CA ASN A 219 -1.77 -2.67 27.05
C ASN A 219 -0.97 -2.03 28.18
N ARG A 220 -0.19 -2.77 28.98
CA ARG A 220 0.51 -2.23 30.16
C ARG A 220 2.03 -2.16 30.03
N GLN A 221 2.67 -3.15 29.44
CA GLN A 221 4.14 -3.16 29.35
C GLN A 221 4.66 -2.56 28.05
N ALA A 222 4.01 -2.86 26.92
CA ALA A 222 4.42 -2.36 25.62
C ALA A 222 4.00 -0.89 25.46
N ILE A 223 2.71 -0.61 25.29
CA ILE A 223 2.25 0.75 24.94
C ILE A 223 1.75 1.57 26.13
N ASP A 224 1.57 0.95 27.30
CA ASP A 224 1.10 1.59 28.54
C ASP A 224 -0.11 2.52 28.33
N THR A 225 -1.24 1.90 27.97
CA THR A 225 -2.44 2.59 27.47
C THR A 225 -3.21 3.29 28.57
N SER A 226 -3.56 4.56 28.32
CA SER A 226 -4.45 5.34 29.18
C SER A 226 -5.93 4.97 28.95
N ALA A 227 -6.80 5.31 29.90
CA ALA A 227 -8.23 4.98 29.82
C ALA A 227 -9.00 5.75 28.75
N SER A 228 -8.47 6.90 28.29
CA SER A 228 -9.14 7.74 27.29
C SER A 228 -8.14 8.57 26.50
N ILE A 229 -8.55 9.04 25.31
CA ILE A 229 -7.71 9.93 24.49
C ILE A 229 -7.44 11.29 25.15
N SER A 230 -8.29 11.73 26.07
CA SER A 230 -8.09 12.98 26.83
C SER A 230 -7.01 12.88 27.90
N ASP A 231 -6.75 11.66 28.38
CA ASP A 231 -5.70 11.42 29.36
C ASP A 231 -4.41 11.07 28.60
N ASN A 232 -3.64 12.12 28.29
CA ASN A 232 -2.41 11.95 27.51
C ASN A 232 -1.30 11.27 28.32
N GLY A 233 -1.35 11.31 29.65
CA GLY A 233 -0.27 10.80 30.49
C GLY A 233 1.09 11.39 30.11
N GLY A 234 2.15 10.58 30.24
CA GLY A 234 3.51 10.91 29.84
C GLY A 234 3.97 10.25 28.53
N PHE A 235 5.18 10.62 28.10
CA PHE A 235 5.87 9.88 27.03
C PHE A 235 6.31 8.51 27.54
N VAL A 236 5.95 7.47 26.79
CA VAL A 236 6.46 6.12 27.02
C VAL A 236 7.87 6.05 26.46
N LEU A 237 8.87 6.09 27.35
CA LEU A 237 10.28 6.28 26.98
C LEU A 237 10.81 5.18 26.04
N HIS A 238 10.53 3.91 26.35
CA HIS A 238 11.00 2.80 25.52
C HIS A 238 10.40 2.83 24.11
N MET A 239 9.11 3.15 23.99
CA MET A 239 8.46 3.34 22.68
C MET A 239 9.04 4.53 21.92
N THR A 240 9.39 5.61 22.62
CA THR A 240 10.03 6.79 22.03
C THR A 240 11.40 6.47 21.46
N ILE A 241 12.21 5.68 22.18
CA ILE A 241 13.52 5.22 21.70
C ILE A 241 13.35 4.33 20.45
N CYS A 242 12.40 3.39 20.48
CA CYS A 242 12.11 2.54 19.33
C CYS A 242 11.64 3.34 18.11
N LEU A 243 10.87 4.42 18.30
CA LEU A 243 10.41 5.29 17.22
C LEU A 243 11.57 6.02 16.55
N VAL A 244 12.47 6.60 17.34
CA VAL A 244 13.68 7.26 16.83
C VAL A 244 14.53 6.26 16.05
N PHE A 245 14.71 5.05 16.58
CA PHE A 245 15.43 3.99 15.89
C PHE A 245 14.75 3.59 14.56
N ALA A 246 13.42 3.46 14.53
CA ALA A 246 12.68 3.13 13.31
C ALA A 246 12.85 4.20 12.22
N TRP A 247 12.80 5.50 12.58
CA TRP A 247 13.07 6.58 11.63
C TRP A 247 14.51 6.61 11.12
N ILE A 248 15.49 6.32 11.97
CA ILE A 248 16.89 6.18 11.56
C ILE A 248 17.04 5.03 10.56
N LEU A 249 16.42 3.87 10.85
CA LEU A 249 16.43 2.71 9.97
C LEU A 249 15.85 3.05 8.59
N ILE A 250 14.68 3.70 8.55
CA ILE A 250 14.05 4.14 7.30
C ILE A 250 14.95 5.13 6.54
N TYR A 251 15.52 6.11 7.24
CA TYR A 251 16.42 7.09 6.64
C TYR A 251 17.61 6.41 5.96
N LEU A 252 18.28 5.47 6.64
CA LEU A 252 19.43 4.74 6.09
C LEU A 252 19.05 3.94 4.82
N CYS A 253 17.86 3.36 4.78
CA CYS A 253 17.38 2.63 3.61
C CYS A 253 17.06 3.55 2.41
N VAL A 254 16.50 4.74 2.66
CA VAL A 254 15.96 5.65 1.62
C VAL A 254 16.92 6.79 1.23
N MET A 255 17.99 7.05 1.98
CA MET A 255 18.85 8.24 1.79
C MET A 255 19.43 8.44 0.37
N LYS A 256 19.61 7.38 -0.43
CA LYS A 256 20.07 7.46 -1.84
C LYS A 256 18.94 7.23 -2.86
N GLY A 257 17.68 7.29 -2.43
CA GLY A 257 16.51 6.95 -3.23
C GLY A 257 16.55 5.50 -3.73
N ILE A 258 16.02 5.27 -4.93
CA ILE A 258 15.90 3.95 -5.57
C ILE A 258 17.21 3.13 -5.66
N LYS A 259 18.38 3.76 -5.68
CA LYS A 259 19.68 3.05 -5.72
C LYS A 259 20.02 2.31 -4.42
N SER A 260 19.52 2.81 -3.29
CA SER A 260 19.66 2.15 -1.99
C SER A 260 18.44 1.30 -1.70
N SER A 261 17.24 1.89 -1.76
CA SER A 261 16.00 1.18 -1.44
C SER A 261 15.75 0.00 -2.37
N GLY A 262 16.06 0.11 -3.66
CA GLY A 262 15.91 -0.99 -4.63
C GLY A 262 16.73 -2.24 -4.29
N LYS A 263 17.83 -2.13 -3.56
CA LYS A 263 18.61 -3.30 -3.09
C LYS A 263 17.95 -3.95 -1.88
N VAL A 264 17.51 -3.14 -0.93
CA VAL A 264 16.79 -3.60 0.28
C VAL A 264 15.47 -4.26 -0.09
N MET A 265 14.80 -3.76 -1.14
CA MET A 265 13.53 -4.25 -1.66
C MET A 265 13.54 -5.72 -2.08
N TYR A 266 14.68 -6.27 -2.49
CA TYR A 266 14.78 -7.71 -2.76
C TYR A 266 14.51 -8.54 -1.52
N VAL A 267 15.07 -8.15 -0.39
CA VAL A 267 14.91 -8.86 0.88
C VAL A 267 13.52 -8.59 1.45
N THR A 268 13.08 -7.32 1.47
CA THR A 268 11.75 -6.97 2.03
C THR A 268 10.60 -7.55 1.23
N ALA A 269 10.76 -7.79 -0.08
CA ALA A 269 9.74 -8.47 -0.89
C ALA A 269 9.74 -9.99 -0.68
N THR A 270 10.91 -10.64 -0.59
CA THR A 270 11.01 -12.12 -0.62
C THR A 270 10.91 -12.77 0.74
N PHE A 271 11.51 -12.18 1.77
CA PHE A 271 11.55 -12.74 3.12
C PHE A 271 10.14 -12.99 3.71
N PRO A 272 9.15 -12.08 3.54
CA PRO A 272 7.81 -12.34 4.04
C PRO A 272 7.13 -13.56 3.43
N TYR A 273 7.34 -13.86 2.15
CA TYR A 273 6.78 -15.08 1.54
C TYR A 273 7.40 -16.35 2.12
N VAL A 274 8.71 -16.34 2.38
CA VAL A 274 9.40 -17.48 3.01
C VAL A 274 8.82 -17.74 4.40
N VAL A 275 8.72 -16.70 5.23
CA VAL A 275 8.17 -16.82 6.58
C VAL A 275 6.71 -17.22 6.56
N THR A 276 5.87 -16.58 5.72
CA THR A 276 4.45 -16.92 5.60
C THR A 276 4.26 -18.39 5.21
N THR A 277 5.15 -18.93 4.36
CA THR A 277 5.13 -20.36 3.98
C THR A 277 5.51 -21.29 5.13
N ILE A 278 6.51 -20.92 5.94
CA ILE A 278 6.85 -21.67 7.15
C ILE A 278 5.67 -21.66 8.14
N PHE A 279 5.04 -20.51 8.32
CA PHE A 279 3.84 -20.37 9.16
C PHE A 279 2.65 -21.16 8.62
N LEU A 280 2.47 -21.23 7.31
CA LEU A 280 1.42 -22.04 6.68
C LEU A 280 1.57 -23.53 7.00
N VAL A 281 2.78 -24.06 6.78
CA VAL A 281 3.07 -25.48 7.05
C VAL A 281 2.82 -25.78 8.53
N ARG A 282 3.25 -24.88 9.43
CA ARG A 282 2.98 -25.04 10.86
C ARG A 282 1.49 -24.93 11.19
N SER A 283 0.79 -23.92 10.68
CA SER A 283 -0.58 -23.62 11.08
C SER A 283 -1.58 -24.68 10.67
N ILE A 284 -1.40 -25.31 9.50
CA ILE A 284 -2.27 -26.42 9.04
C ILE A 284 -2.10 -27.67 9.92
N THR A 285 -0.94 -27.87 10.53
CA THR A 285 -0.69 -29.04 11.42
C THR A 285 -1.31 -28.89 12.82
N LEU A 286 -1.88 -27.73 13.14
CA LEU A 286 -2.48 -27.46 14.45
C LEU A 286 -3.93 -27.94 14.51
N GLU A 287 -4.34 -28.41 15.69
CA GLU A 287 -5.73 -28.81 15.94
C GLU A 287 -6.68 -27.60 15.88
N GLY A 288 -7.83 -27.74 15.23
CA GLY A 288 -8.79 -26.63 15.04
C GLY A 288 -8.46 -25.68 13.88
N ALA A 289 -7.35 -25.87 13.15
CA ALA A 289 -7.02 -25.03 12.00
C ALA A 289 -8.07 -25.10 10.88
N THR A 290 -8.69 -26.27 10.70
CA THR A 290 -9.76 -26.50 9.71
C THR A 290 -11.00 -25.68 9.99
N ASP A 291 -11.29 -25.39 11.26
CA ASP A 291 -12.51 -24.67 11.67
C ASP A 291 -12.41 -23.19 11.27
N GLY A 292 -11.22 -22.60 11.43
CA GLY A 292 -10.95 -21.25 10.96
C GLY A 292 -11.00 -21.12 9.44
N LEU A 293 -10.51 -22.13 8.70
CA LEU A 293 -10.65 -22.19 7.24
C LEU A 293 -12.11 -22.34 6.80
N TRP A 294 -12.89 -23.15 7.52
CA TRP A 294 -14.32 -23.30 7.26
C TRP A 294 -15.05 -21.98 7.47
N TYR A 295 -14.74 -21.25 8.54
CA TYR A 295 -15.27 -19.91 8.78
C TYR A 295 -14.89 -18.92 7.67
N MET A 296 -13.64 -18.95 7.20
CA MET A 296 -13.20 -18.11 6.08
C MET A 296 -13.96 -18.39 4.78
N LEU A 297 -14.30 -19.66 4.51
CA LEU A 297 -14.91 -20.07 3.24
C LEU A 297 -16.44 -20.06 3.28
N ASN A 298 -17.07 -20.15 4.45
CA ASN A 298 -18.51 -20.15 4.60
C ASN A 298 -19.06 -18.71 4.40
N PRO A 299 -19.81 -18.42 3.32
CA PRO A 299 -20.20 -17.06 3.01
C PRO A 299 -21.54 -16.69 3.66
N ASP A 300 -21.55 -15.65 4.50
CA ASP A 300 -22.80 -15.01 4.93
C ASP A 300 -23.23 -13.96 3.90
N LEU A 301 -24.05 -14.40 2.93
CA LEU A 301 -24.52 -13.54 1.83
C LEU A 301 -25.41 -12.38 2.29
N THR A 302 -25.98 -12.43 3.50
CA THR A 302 -26.82 -11.35 4.02
C THR A 302 -26.02 -10.06 4.23
N ARG A 303 -24.72 -10.19 4.55
CA ARG A 303 -23.81 -9.06 4.71
C ARG A 303 -23.54 -8.28 3.43
N LEU A 304 -23.72 -8.89 2.25
CA LEU A 304 -23.51 -8.20 0.97
C LEU A 304 -24.53 -7.09 0.69
N LEU A 305 -25.66 -7.08 1.40
CA LEU A 305 -26.67 -6.02 1.34
C LEU A 305 -26.22 -4.75 2.07
N ASP A 306 -25.24 -4.87 2.97
CA ASP A 306 -24.73 -3.74 3.73
C ASP A 306 -23.72 -2.93 2.88
N PRO A 307 -23.97 -1.63 2.63
CA PRO A 307 -23.04 -0.78 1.89
C PRO A 307 -21.66 -0.63 2.56
N GLU A 308 -21.55 -0.83 3.88
CA GLU A 308 -20.27 -0.76 4.59
C GLU A 308 -19.29 -1.83 4.09
N VAL A 309 -19.78 -3.01 3.72
CA VAL A 309 -18.95 -4.12 3.22
C VAL A 309 -18.25 -3.75 1.92
N TRP A 310 -18.94 -3.04 1.03
CA TRP A 310 -18.39 -2.57 -0.24
C TRP A 310 -17.40 -1.42 -0.06
N LEU A 311 -17.68 -0.51 0.88
CA LEU A 311 -16.79 0.59 1.24
C LEU A 311 -15.48 0.07 1.86
N ASP A 312 -15.56 -0.90 2.78
CA ASP A 312 -14.40 -1.54 3.40
C ASP A 312 -13.57 -2.30 2.35
N ALA A 313 -14.23 -3.00 1.41
CA ALA A 313 -13.56 -3.69 0.31
C ALA A 313 -12.80 -2.73 -0.61
N ALA A 314 -13.43 -1.66 -1.07
CA ALA A 314 -12.80 -0.66 -1.92
C ALA A 314 -11.62 0.03 -1.20
N THR A 315 -11.84 0.49 0.03
CA THR A 315 -10.79 1.12 0.86
C THR A 315 -9.59 0.18 1.03
N GLN A 316 -9.83 -1.11 1.27
CA GLN A 316 -8.76 -2.10 1.35
C GLN A 316 -7.97 -2.24 0.05
N ILE A 317 -8.59 -2.09 -1.13
CA ILE A 317 -7.87 -2.11 -2.42
C ILE A 317 -6.93 -0.91 -2.54
N PHE A 318 -7.35 0.30 -2.14
CA PHE A 318 -6.50 1.49 -2.15
C PHE A 318 -5.25 1.30 -1.30
N TYR A 319 -5.42 0.85 -0.06
CA TYR A 319 -4.30 0.60 0.86
C TYR A 319 -3.43 -0.58 0.42
N SER A 320 -4.03 -1.65 -0.09
CA SER A 320 -3.31 -2.87 -0.49
C SER A 320 -2.54 -2.69 -1.80
N MET A 321 -2.93 -1.78 -2.68
CA MET A 321 -2.21 -1.55 -3.94
C MET A 321 -1.35 -0.28 -3.90
N GLY A 322 -1.49 0.55 -2.87
CA GLY A 322 -0.79 1.83 -2.77
C GLY A 322 -1.27 2.86 -3.81
N LEU A 323 -2.59 2.92 -4.05
CA LEU A 323 -3.21 3.83 -5.02
C LEU A 323 -3.51 5.19 -4.38
N GLY A 324 -3.31 6.29 -5.11
CA GLY A 324 -3.58 7.66 -4.67
C GLY A 324 -2.47 8.29 -3.80
N PHE A 325 -1.41 7.54 -3.52
CA PHE A 325 -0.26 8.01 -2.72
C PHE A 325 0.85 8.66 -3.57
N GLY A 326 0.81 8.45 -4.90
CA GLY A 326 1.85 8.91 -5.82
C GLY A 326 3.14 8.08 -5.80
N GLY A 327 3.23 7.04 -4.97
CA GLY A 327 4.37 6.11 -4.95
C GLY A 327 4.52 5.34 -6.28
N LEU A 328 3.41 4.86 -6.86
CA LEU A 328 3.42 4.16 -8.16
C LEU A 328 3.81 5.09 -9.32
N ILE A 329 3.36 6.35 -9.27
CA ILE A 329 3.77 7.38 -10.24
C ILE A 329 5.29 7.59 -10.16
N ALA A 330 5.83 7.72 -8.95
CA ALA A 330 7.27 7.85 -8.73
C ALA A 330 8.04 6.62 -9.25
N PHE A 331 7.63 5.40 -8.90
CA PHE A 331 8.27 4.18 -9.41
C PHE A 331 8.17 4.03 -10.93
N GLY A 332 7.04 4.41 -11.53
CA GLY A 332 6.84 4.45 -12.97
C GLY A 332 7.77 5.44 -13.68
N SER A 333 8.04 6.60 -13.06
CA SER A 333 8.89 7.65 -13.63
C SER A 333 10.35 7.20 -13.87
N TYR A 334 10.81 6.21 -13.10
CA TYR A 334 12.16 5.65 -13.20
C TYR A 334 12.27 4.53 -14.24
N ASN A 335 11.15 4.03 -14.77
CA ASN A 335 11.16 3.00 -15.81
C ASN A 335 11.65 3.56 -17.16
N LYS A 336 12.12 2.66 -18.02
CA LYS A 336 12.36 2.97 -19.44
C LYS A 336 11.03 3.31 -20.12
N LEU A 337 11.04 4.27 -21.05
CA LEU A 337 9.81 4.75 -21.71
C LEU A 337 9.06 3.64 -22.47
N LYS A 338 9.79 2.73 -23.13
CA LYS A 338 9.25 1.59 -23.89
C LYS A 338 8.99 0.33 -23.04
N ASN A 339 8.87 0.47 -21.72
CA ASN A 339 8.57 -0.66 -20.85
C ASN A 339 7.07 -1.02 -20.91
N ASN A 340 6.74 -2.32 -20.86
CA ASN A 340 5.36 -2.79 -20.96
C ASN A 340 4.61 -2.68 -19.61
N CYS A 341 4.14 -1.47 -19.29
CA CYS A 341 3.41 -1.19 -18.05
C CYS A 341 2.08 -1.95 -17.95
N VAL A 342 1.38 -2.23 -19.06
CA VAL A 342 0.11 -2.99 -19.05
C VAL A 342 0.31 -4.43 -18.58
N SER A 343 1.38 -5.09 -19.04
CA SER A 343 1.73 -6.44 -18.60
C SER A 343 2.19 -6.45 -17.14
N ASP A 344 2.92 -5.42 -16.72
CA ASP A 344 3.34 -5.27 -15.32
C ASP A 344 2.14 -5.10 -14.40
N THR A 345 1.21 -4.19 -14.71
CA THR A 345 0.01 -3.97 -13.89
C THR A 345 -0.80 -5.24 -13.73
N ARG A 346 -1.04 -6.01 -14.80
CA ARG A 346 -1.78 -7.29 -14.72
C ARG A 346 -1.10 -8.29 -13.79
N ARG A 347 0.23 -8.46 -13.92
CA ARG A 347 1.00 -9.39 -13.09
C ARG A 347 1.04 -8.96 -11.63
N LEU A 348 1.31 -7.68 -11.37
CA LEU A 348 1.43 -7.13 -10.02
C LEU A 348 0.08 -7.15 -9.28
N SER A 349 -1.02 -6.85 -9.97
CA SER A 349 -2.36 -6.92 -9.38
C SER A 349 -2.75 -8.35 -9.02
N LEU A 350 -2.42 -9.32 -9.89
CA LEU A 350 -2.64 -10.74 -9.60
C LEU A 350 -1.80 -11.21 -8.41
N VAL A 351 -0.51 -10.84 -8.35
CA VAL A 351 0.35 -11.15 -7.20
C VAL A 351 -0.25 -10.58 -5.93
N ASN A 352 -0.67 -9.32 -5.91
CA ASN A 352 -1.28 -8.71 -4.73
C ASN A 352 -2.54 -9.45 -4.26
N LEU A 353 -3.44 -9.81 -5.18
CA LEU A 353 -4.63 -10.60 -4.88
C LEU A 353 -4.28 -11.97 -4.28
N LEU A 354 -3.38 -12.71 -4.93
CA LEU A 354 -2.94 -14.02 -4.46
C LEU A 354 -2.27 -13.93 -3.08
N THR A 355 -1.49 -12.88 -2.85
CA THR A 355 -0.83 -12.67 -1.56
C THR A 355 -1.83 -12.37 -0.46
N SER A 356 -2.84 -11.52 -0.69
CA SER A 356 -3.91 -11.28 0.30
C SER A 356 -4.67 -12.55 0.68
N LEU A 357 -4.99 -13.39 -0.32
CA LEU A 357 -5.66 -14.68 -0.07
C LEU A 357 -4.74 -15.66 0.67
N TYR A 358 -3.46 -15.67 0.29
CA TYR A 358 -2.45 -16.53 0.92
C TYR A 358 -2.22 -16.17 2.39
N THR A 359 -2.06 -14.89 2.70
CA THR A 359 -1.89 -14.42 4.08
C THR A 359 -3.16 -14.64 4.89
N ALA A 360 -4.35 -14.42 4.32
CA ALA A 360 -5.61 -14.73 4.98
C ALA A 360 -5.71 -16.21 5.34
N LEU A 361 -5.38 -17.11 4.42
CA LEU A 361 -5.40 -18.55 4.68
C LEU A 361 -4.54 -18.90 5.90
N VAL A 362 -3.31 -18.38 5.98
CA VAL A 362 -2.42 -18.60 7.14
C VAL A 362 -3.05 -18.06 8.43
N VAL A 363 -3.60 -16.84 8.38
CA VAL A 363 -4.17 -16.16 9.54
C VAL A 363 -5.42 -16.88 10.05
N PHE A 364 -6.31 -17.31 9.16
CA PHE A 364 -7.51 -18.05 9.54
C PHE A 364 -7.20 -19.42 10.13
N CYS A 365 -6.16 -20.13 9.67
CA CYS A 365 -5.69 -21.36 10.34
C CYS A 365 -5.29 -21.08 11.80
N VAL A 366 -4.54 -19.99 12.04
CA VAL A 366 -4.11 -19.61 13.40
C VAL A 366 -5.29 -19.16 14.26
N ILE A 367 -6.23 -18.39 13.70
CA ILE A 367 -7.46 -18.00 14.39
C ILE A 367 -8.30 -19.23 14.76
N GLY A 368 -8.43 -20.22 13.86
CA GLY A 368 -9.14 -21.48 14.13
C GLY A 368 -8.51 -22.27 15.28
N PHE A 369 -7.19 -22.43 15.26
CA PHE A 369 -6.43 -23.03 16.37
C PHE A 369 -6.67 -22.28 17.70
N MET A 370 -6.57 -20.95 17.69
CA MET A 370 -6.80 -20.13 18.87
C MET A 370 -8.25 -20.20 19.37
N GLY A 371 -9.22 -20.23 18.46
CA GLY A 371 -10.64 -20.39 18.79
C GLY A 371 -10.91 -21.74 19.46
N HIS A 372 -10.37 -22.82 18.90
CA HIS A 372 -10.44 -24.16 19.50
C HIS A 372 -9.80 -24.22 20.88
N HIS A 373 -8.59 -23.66 21.02
CA HIS A 373 -7.87 -23.65 22.30
C HIS A 373 -8.57 -22.82 23.38
N THR A 374 -9.09 -21.62 23.04
CA THR A 374 -9.87 -20.79 23.95
C THR A 374 -11.18 -21.46 24.36
N TYR A 375 -11.83 -22.16 23.42
CA TYR A 375 -13.03 -22.93 23.70
C TYR A 375 -12.77 -24.07 24.70
N MET A 376 -11.70 -24.84 24.51
CA MET A 376 -11.31 -25.91 25.43
C MET A 376 -10.96 -25.36 26.82
N LYS A 377 -10.26 -24.22 26.91
CA LYS A 377 -10.02 -23.53 28.20
C LYS A 377 -11.31 -23.10 28.89
N CYS A 378 -12.30 -22.62 28.12
CA CYS A 378 -13.59 -22.23 28.66
C CYS A 378 -14.30 -23.43 29.31
N ILE A 379 -14.30 -24.59 28.63
CA ILE A 379 -14.87 -25.83 29.16
C ILE A 379 -14.09 -26.34 30.38
N ASP A 380 -12.76 -26.26 30.38
CA ASP A 380 -11.94 -26.65 31.53
C ASP A 380 -12.22 -25.79 32.78
N ASN A 381 -12.50 -24.49 32.59
CA ASN A 381 -12.91 -23.59 33.67
C ASN A 381 -14.30 -23.96 34.21
N ASP A 382 -15.24 -24.28 33.33
CA ASP A 382 -16.57 -24.77 33.68
C ASP A 382 -16.49 -26.08 34.49
N PHE A 383 -15.64 -27.02 34.07
CA PHE A 383 -15.34 -28.26 34.79
C PHE A 383 -14.71 -28.01 36.17
N THR A 384 -13.79 -27.06 36.27
CA THR A 384 -13.23 -26.64 37.56
C THR A 384 -14.32 -26.06 38.46
N MET A 385 -15.23 -25.26 37.91
CA MET A 385 -16.37 -24.73 38.65
C MET A 385 -17.32 -25.83 39.12
N LEU A 386 -17.59 -26.86 38.31
CA LEU A 386 -18.38 -28.02 38.72
C LEU A 386 -17.78 -28.74 39.93
N MET A 387 -16.46 -28.94 39.97
CA MET A 387 -15.78 -29.52 41.13
C MET A 387 -15.94 -28.65 42.39
N THR A 388 -15.89 -27.32 42.26
CA THR A 388 -16.09 -26.42 43.42
C THR A 388 -17.52 -26.38 43.93
N LEU A 389 -18.51 -26.60 43.06
CA LEU A 389 -19.94 -26.57 43.42
C LEU A 389 -20.43 -27.93 43.94
N TYR A 390 -19.81 -29.03 43.54
CA TYR A 390 -20.17 -30.40 43.95
C TYR A 390 -18.94 -31.16 44.47
N PRO A 391 -18.38 -30.75 45.62
CA PRO A 391 -17.16 -31.33 46.17
C PRO A 391 -17.30 -32.82 46.54
N ASP A 392 -18.53 -33.29 46.81
CA ASP A 392 -18.80 -34.69 47.21
C ASP A 392 -18.88 -35.67 46.03
N LYS A 393 -18.96 -35.18 44.77
CA LYS A 393 -19.11 -36.04 43.58
C LYS A 393 -17.79 -36.35 42.87
N PHE A 394 -16.77 -35.49 42.97
CA PHE A 394 -15.55 -35.61 42.18
C PHE A 394 -14.31 -35.21 42.98
N SER A 395 -13.33 -36.12 43.06
CA SER A 395 -12.07 -35.91 43.78
C SER A 395 -10.94 -35.33 42.90
N SER A 396 -11.01 -35.51 41.58
CA SER A 396 -10.00 -35.01 40.64
C SER A 396 -10.58 -34.59 39.28
N LEU A 397 -9.90 -33.66 38.59
CA LEU A 397 -10.28 -33.20 37.24
C LEU A 397 -10.25 -34.34 36.21
N GLU A 398 -9.38 -35.34 36.40
CA GLU A 398 -9.28 -36.51 35.53
C GLU A 398 -10.45 -37.48 35.71
N GLU A 399 -10.94 -37.67 36.94
CA GLU A 399 -12.18 -38.44 37.20
C GLU A 399 -13.42 -37.75 36.62
N LEU A 400 -13.48 -36.42 36.70
CA LEU A 400 -14.58 -35.66 36.09
C LEU A 400 -14.57 -35.81 34.56
N LYS A 401 -13.41 -35.66 33.92
CA LYS A 401 -13.25 -35.77 32.45
C LYS A 401 -13.47 -37.19 31.91
N THR A 402 -13.36 -38.21 32.76
CA THR A 402 -13.66 -39.60 32.39
C THR A 402 -15.11 -39.97 32.64
N ASN A 403 -15.79 -39.36 33.62
CA ASN A 403 -17.18 -39.65 33.96
C ASN A 403 -18.18 -38.82 33.14
N ILE A 404 -17.80 -37.60 32.70
CA ILE A 404 -18.61 -36.74 31.83
C ILE A 404 -17.89 -36.64 30.49
N THR A 405 -18.50 -37.19 29.44
CA THR A 405 -17.95 -37.01 28.09
C THR A 405 -18.15 -35.58 27.61
N MET A 406 -17.23 -35.08 26.76
CA MET A 406 -17.38 -33.76 26.16
C MET A 406 -18.70 -33.64 25.39
N GLU A 407 -19.14 -34.70 24.70
CA GLU A 407 -20.41 -34.70 23.95
C GLU A 407 -21.64 -34.54 24.85
N GLU A 408 -21.68 -35.23 26.00
CA GLU A 408 -22.77 -35.10 26.97
C GLU A 408 -22.82 -33.69 27.59
N TYR A 409 -21.67 -33.13 27.94
CA TYR A 409 -21.58 -31.77 28.46
C TYR A 409 -22.10 -30.74 27.44
N LEU A 410 -21.69 -30.87 26.18
CA LEU A 410 -22.16 -30.01 25.09
C LEU A 410 -23.66 -30.15 24.83
N PHE A 411 -24.20 -31.36 24.95
CA PHE A 411 -25.63 -31.60 24.83
C PHE A 411 -26.42 -30.85 25.91
N TRP A 412 -25.96 -30.87 27.17
CA TRP A 412 -26.60 -30.12 28.27
C TRP A 412 -26.52 -28.60 28.06
N MET A 413 -25.38 -28.10 27.60
CA MET A 413 -25.20 -26.68 27.30
C MET A 413 -26.13 -26.17 26.19
N GLN A 414 -26.32 -26.96 25.13
CA GLN A 414 -27.05 -26.50 23.94
C GLN A 414 -28.58 -26.56 24.10
N HIS A 415 -29.10 -27.44 24.95
CA HIS A 415 -30.55 -27.63 25.13
C HIS A 415 -31.08 -26.92 26.38
N ASN A 416 -30.72 -27.42 27.57
CA ASN A 416 -31.09 -26.82 28.84
C ASN A 416 -30.25 -27.41 29.96
N PHE A 417 -29.35 -26.60 30.51
CA PHE A 417 -28.43 -27.05 31.56
C PHE A 417 -29.17 -27.40 32.87
N HIS A 418 -30.37 -26.85 33.11
CA HIS A 418 -31.19 -27.17 34.28
C HIS A 418 -31.71 -28.62 34.29
N LEU A 419 -31.73 -29.29 33.14
CA LEU A 419 -32.13 -30.70 33.02
C LEU A 419 -30.96 -31.67 33.26
N SER A 420 -29.74 -31.14 33.49
CA SER A 420 -28.58 -31.95 33.84
C SER A 420 -28.58 -32.33 35.32
N GLU A 421 -27.69 -33.25 35.71
CA GLU A 421 -27.43 -33.57 37.12
C GLU A 421 -26.84 -32.39 37.93
N PHE A 422 -26.56 -31.25 37.29
CA PHE A 422 -25.85 -30.11 37.86
C PHE A 422 -26.64 -28.78 37.73
N PRO A 423 -27.86 -28.67 38.25
CA PRO A 423 -28.73 -27.51 38.03
C PRO A 423 -28.16 -26.19 38.58
N LEU A 424 -27.31 -26.22 39.62
CA LEU A 424 -26.66 -25.03 40.18
C LEU A 424 -25.66 -24.37 39.21
N MET A 425 -25.13 -25.13 38.25
CA MET A 425 -24.15 -24.63 37.30
C MET A 425 -24.80 -23.88 36.12
N ALA A 426 -26.09 -24.11 35.85
CA ALA A 426 -26.86 -23.39 34.83
C ALA A 426 -26.94 -21.88 35.06
N ASN A 427 -26.86 -21.42 36.33
CA ASN A 427 -26.94 -20.00 36.70
C ASN A 427 -25.56 -19.33 36.85
N LYS A 428 -24.47 -20.11 36.76
CA LYS A 428 -23.09 -19.61 36.93
C LYS A 428 -22.20 -19.85 35.72
N SER A 429 -22.54 -20.79 34.84
CA SER A 429 -21.78 -21.02 33.62
C SER A 429 -21.90 -19.83 32.68
N ALA A 430 -20.76 -19.39 32.17
CA ALA A 430 -20.68 -18.43 31.10
C ALA A 430 -20.74 -19.21 29.78
N TYR A 431 -21.91 -19.77 29.44
CA TYR A 431 -22.17 -20.61 28.24
C TYR A 431 -21.11 -20.44 27.14
N CYS A 432 -20.19 -21.41 27.02
CA CYS A 432 -19.09 -21.35 26.05
C CYS A 432 -19.65 -21.54 24.64
N ASN A 433 -19.89 -20.45 23.90
CA ASN A 433 -20.37 -20.50 22.53
C ASN A 433 -19.19 -20.44 21.54
N TYR A 434 -18.98 -21.53 20.80
CA TYR A 434 -17.89 -21.67 19.85
C TYR A 434 -17.95 -20.65 18.70
N GLU A 435 -19.13 -20.44 18.09
CA GLU A 435 -19.31 -19.46 17.00
C GLU A 435 -19.04 -18.03 17.47
N LYS A 436 -19.45 -17.70 18.71
CA LYS A 436 -19.18 -16.38 19.29
C LYS A 436 -17.68 -16.18 19.52
N ILE A 437 -16.96 -17.19 20.01
CA ILE A 437 -15.51 -17.12 20.22
C ILE A 437 -14.78 -16.98 18.88
N LEU A 438 -15.16 -17.77 17.87
CA LEU A 438 -14.55 -17.72 16.54
C LEU A 438 -14.90 -16.44 15.79
N GLY A 439 -16.08 -15.87 16.02
CA GLY A 439 -16.52 -14.58 15.49
C GLY A 439 -16.00 -13.36 16.25
N SER A 440 -15.40 -13.56 17.44
CA SER A 440 -14.81 -12.48 18.24
C SER A 440 -13.45 -12.09 17.67
N SER A 441 -13.47 -11.17 16.71
CA SER A 441 -12.27 -10.69 16.02
C SER A 441 -11.51 -9.65 16.85
N ALA A 442 -10.20 -9.80 17.00
CA ALA A 442 -9.34 -8.71 17.46
C ALA A 442 -9.23 -7.66 16.35
N GLN A 443 -9.57 -6.40 16.65
CA GLN A 443 -9.52 -5.33 15.66
C GLN A 443 -8.07 -4.86 15.41
N GLY A 444 -7.76 -4.56 14.15
CA GLY A 444 -6.53 -3.87 13.75
C GLY A 444 -5.25 -4.53 14.27
N THR A 445 -4.51 -3.81 15.11
CA THR A 445 -3.19 -4.21 15.63
C THR A 445 -3.27 -5.31 16.67
N GLY A 446 -4.43 -5.47 17.34
CA GLY A 446 -4.64 -6.53 18.33
C GLY A 446 -4.52 -7.93 17.74
N LEU A 447 -4.84 -8.10 16.45
CA LEU A 447 -4.68 -9.39 15.77
C LEU A 447 -3.21 -9.84 15.78
N ALA A 448 -2.27 -8.96 15.42
CA ALA A 448 -0.85 -9.30 15.33
C ALA A 448 -0.13 -9.30 16.68
N PHE A 449 -0.42 -8.33 17.55
CA PHE A 449 0.31 -8.14 18.80
C PHE A 449 -0.31 -8.84 20.02
N VAL A 450 -1.55 -9.34 19.90
CA VAL A 450 -2.21 -10.10 20.97
C VAL A 450 -2.53 -11.53 20.53
N VAL A 451 -3.31 -11.72 19.45
CA VAL A 451 -3.77 -13.06 19.05
C VAL A 451 -2.62 -13.92 18.51
N PHE A 452 -1.81 -13.38 17.61
CA PHE A 452 -0.68 -14.12 17.03
C PHE A 452 0.43 -14.41 18.04
N THR A 453 0.75 -13.46 18.91
CA THR A 453 1.71 -13.64 20.00
C THR A 453 1.25 -14.68 21.01
N GLU A 454 -0.05 -14.72 21.31
CA GLU A 454 -0.63 -15.78 22.14
C GLU A 454 -0.56 -17.16 21.46
N ALA A 455 -0.83 -17.22 20.15
CA ALA A 455 -0.69 -18.46 19.39
C ALA A 455 0.77 -18.97 19.36
N ILE A 456 1.74 -18.07 19.20
CA ILE A 456 3.17 -18.40 19.19
C ILE A 456 3.62 -19.04 20.51
N LEU A 457 3.03 -18.66 21.65
CA LEU A 457 3.34 -19.29 22.95
C LEU A 457 3.02 -20.78 22.98
N GLN A 458 2.09 -21.23 22.15
CA GLN A 458 1.71 -22.64 22.06
C GLN A 458 2.59 -23.45 21.09
N PHE A 459 3.51 -22.81 20.37
CA PHE A 459 4.41 -23.48 19.45
C PHE A 459 5.64 -24.03 20.16
N PRO A 460 6.27 -25.10 19.64
CA PRO A 460 7.54 -25.56 20.18
C PRO A 460 8.61 -24.48 19.98
N VAL A 461 9.36 -24.20 21.04
CA VAL A 461 10.40 -23.15 21.07
C VAL A 461 9.84 -21.77 20.63
N PRO A 462 8.91 -21.17 21.41
CA PRO A 462 8.24 -19.91 21.04
C PRO A 462 9.14 -18.76 20.58
N PRO A 463 10.35 -18.53 21.16
CA PRO A 463 11.22 -17.41 20.74
C PRO A 463 11.60 -17.42 19.25
N VAL A 464 11.83 -18.59 18.65
CA VAL A 464 12.21 -18.69 17.22
C VAL A 464 11.07 -18.21 16.33
N TRP A 465 9.84 -18.64 16.63
CA TRP A 465 8.65 -18.23 15.89
C TRP A 465 8.36 -16.74 16.06
N ALA A 466 8.55 -16.20 17.26
CA ALA A 466 8.40 -14.77 17.53
C ALA A 466 9.39 -13.93 16.70
N VAL A 467 10.67 -14.30 16.67
CA VAL A 467 11.69 -13.62 15.86
C VAL A 467 11.32 -13.65 14.38
N LEU A 468 10.94 -14.82 13.84
CA LEU A 468 10.53 -14.93 12.42
C LEU A 468 9.30 -14.07 12.12
N PHE A 469 8.28 -14.09 12.98
CA PHE A 469 7.05 -13.34 12.81
C PHE A 469 7.28 -11.83 12.84
N PHE A 470 7.96 -11.31 13.87
CA PHE A 470 8.18 -9.87 13.99
C PHE A 470 9.20 -9.34 12.98
N LEU A 471 10.18 -10.15 12.58
CA LEU A 471 11.06 -9.79 11.48
C LEU A 471 10.31 -9.74 10.14
N MET A 472 9.36 -10.67 9.90
CA MET A 472 8.48 -10.61 8.73
C MET A 472 7.64 -9.34 8.72
N LEU A 473 6.99 -9.00 9.83
CA LEU A 473 6.19 -7.77 9.96
C LEU A 473 7.06 -6.52 9.74
N LEU A 474 8.27 -6.49 10.30
CA LEU A 474 9.23 -5.40 10.08
C LEU A 474 9.57 -5.24 8.59
N MET A 475 9.85 -6.34 7.88
CA MET A 475 10.17 -6.30 6.44
C MET A 475 9.00 -5.82 5.59
N LEU A 476 7.76 -6.26 5.89
CA LEU A 476 6.54 -5.78 5.23
C LEU A 476 6.31 -4.29 5.50
N GLY A 477 6.52 -3.85 6.74
CA GLY A 477 6.41 -2.44 7.13
C GLY A 477 7.41 -1.56 6.38
N LEU A 478 8.70 -1.94 6.38
CA LEU A 478 9.75 -1.20 5.69
C LEU A 478 9.49 -1.11 4.17
N GLY A 479 9.02 -2.21 3.57
CA GLY A 479 8.67 -2.26 2.15
C GLY A 479 7.66 -1.20 1.72
N SER A 480 6.52 -1.12 2.43
CA SER A 480 5.49 -0.12 2.14
C SER A 480 6.00 1.30 2.39
N MET A 481 6.80 1.50 3.45
CA MET A 481 7.37 2.82 3.75
C MET A 481 8.28 3.38 2.67
N PHE A 482 9.04 2.52 1.98
CA PHE A 482 9.90 2.97 0.89
C PHE A 482 9.09 3.59 -0.25
N GLY A 483 7.97 2.99 -0.65
CA GLY A 483 7.14 3.57 -1.72
C GLY A 483 6.38 4.81 -1.28
N THR A 484 5.85 4.83 -0.05
CA THR A 484 5.15 6.00 0.52
C THR A 484 6.08 7.22 0.60
N LEU A 485 7.30 7.05 1.15
CA LEU A 485 8.26 8.15 1.25
C LEU A 485 8.86 8.54 -0.11
N GLU A 486 9.12 7.59 -1.00
CA GLU A 486 9.63 7.92 -2.34
C GLU A 486 8.65 8.80 -3.11
N GLY A 487 7.33 8.60 -2.97
CA GLY A 487 6.31 9.48 -3.53
C GLY A 487 6.43 10.94 -3.05
N VAL A 488 6.67 11.14 -1.75
CA VAL A 488 6.86 12.46 -1.13
C VAL A 488 8.19 13.09 -1.55
N ILE A 489 9.29 12.34 -1.43
CA ILE A 489 10.65 12.79 -1.77
C ILE A 489 10.72 13.19 -3.24
N THR A 490 10.17 12.37 -4.14
CA THR A 490 10.16 12.65 -5.57
C THR A 490 9.32 13.88 -5.89
N SER A 491 8.16 14.04 -5.25
CA SER A 491 7.31 15.22 -5.43
C SER A 491 8.02 16.52 -5.04
N LEU A 492 8.71 16.52 -3.90
CA LEU A 492 9.44 17.69 -3.42
C LEU A 492 10.68 17.98 -4.27
N ASN A 493 11.47 16.96 -4.61
CA ASN A 493 12.68 17.11 -5.40
C ASN A 493 12.39 17.60 -6.84
N ASP A 494 11.35 17.07 -7.49
CA ASP A 494 11.02 17.42 -8.88
C ASP A 494 10.27 18.75 -9.00
N SER A 495 9.67 19.24 -7.92
CA SER A 495 9.00 20.56 -7.91
C SER A 495 9.98 21.74 -7.98
N HIS A 496 11.29 21.50 -7.80
CA HIS A 496 12.35 22.51 -7.71
C HIS A 496 12.10 23.65 -6.70
N MET A 497 11.10 23.54 -5.82
CA MET A 497 10.79 24.54 -4.79
C MET A 497 11.93 24.67 -3.78
N ILE A 498 12.68 23.58 -3.54
CA ILE A 498 13.80 23.53 -2.59
C ILE A 498 14.97 22.82 -3.29
N LYS A 499 16.03 23.57 -3.64
CA LYS A 499 17.26 23.02 -4.24
C LYS A 499 18.18 22.47 -3.16
N VAL A 500 17.91 21.24 -2.69
CA VAL A 500 18.77 20.52 -1.74
C VAL A 500 19.16 19.15 -2.27
N LYS A 501 20.30 18.62 -1.82
CA LYS A 501 20.73 17.26 -2.16
C LYS A 501 19.70 16.26 -1.60
N LYS A 502 19.37 15.21 -2.37
CA LYS A 502 18.40 14.17 -1.98
C LYS A 502 18.61 13.62 -0.54
N PRO A 503 19.81 13.25 -0.09
CA PRO A 503 19.99 12.72 1.28
C PRO A 503 19.62 13.73 2.37
N VAL A 504 19.85 15.02 2.12
CA VAL A 504 19.50 16.10 3.07
C VAL A 504 17.99 16.28 3.12
N LEU A 505 17.32 16.26 1.96
CA LEU A 505 15.85 16.31 1.89
C LEU A 505 15.23 15.15 2.67
N THR A 506 15.72 13.92 2.44
CA THR A 506 15.25 12.73 3.16
C THR A 506 15.49 12.85 4.66
N ALA A 507 16.66 13.37 5.10
CA ALA A 507 16.94 13.57 6.52
C ALA A 507 15.98 14.57 7.18
N VAL A 508 15.67 15.69 6.51
CA VAL A 508 14.71 16.69 6.99
C VAL A 508 13.29 16.12 7.05
N LEU A 509 12.88 15.34 6.05
CA LEU A 509 11.58 14.69 6.03
C LEU A 509 11.43 13.65 7.13
N CYS A 510 12.39 12.74 7.29
CA CYS A 510 12.37 11.75 8.37
C CYS A 510 12.50 12.42 9.75
N GLY A 511 13.31 13.47 9.88
CA GLY A 511 13.47 14.21 11.13
C GLY A 511 12.20 14.93 11.57
N SER A 512 11.54 15.65 10.64
CA SER A 512 10.24 16.28 10.92
C SER A 512 9.17 15.23 11.23
N ALA A 513 9.14 14.12 10.49
CA ALA A 513 8.22 13.03 10.72
C ALA A 513 8.43 12.35 12.08
N CYS A 514 9.68 12.24 12.54
CA CYS A 514 10.03 11.75 13.87
C CYS A 514 9.52 12.66 14.97
N VAL A 515 9.70 13.99 14.83
CA VAL A 515 9.24 14.97 15.83
C VAL A 515 7.72 14.97 15.94
N ILE A 516 7.01 15.00 14.81
CA ILE A 516 5.54 14.92 14.80
C ILE A 516 5.08 13.56 15.34
N GLY A 517 5.78 12.49 14.99
CA GLY A 517 5.48 11.12 15.42
C GLY A 517 5.57 10.88 16.92
N LEU A 518 6.22 11.77 17.70
CA LEU A 518 6.27 11.68 19.16
C LEU A 518 4.86 11.71 19.80
N ILE A 519 3.86 12.28 19.13
CA ILE A 519 2.47 12.25 19.63
C ILE A 519 1.96 10.81 19.81
N PHE A 520 2.44 9.86 19.02
CA PHE A 520 2.00 8.47 19.06
C PHE A 520 2.70 7.65 20.14
N THR A 521 3.68 8.21 20.85
CA THR A 521 4.40 7.52 21.94
C THR A 521 3.93 7.94 23.32
N TYR A 522 2.91 8.79 23.40
CA TYR A 522 2.15 9.03 24.64
C TYR A 522 1.36 7.78 25.05
N GLN A 523 0.94 7.72 26.31
CA GLN A 523 0.05 6.67 26.82
C GLN A 523 -1.30 6.62 26.07
N SER A 524 -1.78 7.75 25.53
CA SER A 524 -2.94 7.81 24.63
C SER A 524 -2.62 7.52 23.15
N GLY A 525 -1.38 7.15 22.84
CA GLY A 525 -0.83 7.07 21.48
C GLY A 525 -1.57 6.13 20.53
N GLN A 526 -2.07 4.98 21.01
CA GLN A 526 -2.86 4.05 20.19
C GLN A 526 -4.14 4.70 19.65
N TYR A 527 -4.78 5.58 20.44
CA TYR A 527 -5.99 6.27 20.02
C TYR A 527 -5.70 7.32 18.94
N TRP A 528 -4.54 7.99 19.03
CA TRP A 528 -4.05 8.90 18.00
C TRP A 528 -3.73 8.18 16.69
N VAL A 529 -3.10 7.00 16.75
CA VAL A 529 -2.86 6.17 15.56
C VAL A 529 -4.17 5.82 14.87
N SER A 530 -5.17 5.40 15.65
CA SER A 530 -6.50 5.03 15.13
C SER A 530 -7.23 6.23 14.51
N LEU A 531 -7.13 7.41 15.13
CA LEU A 531 -7.68 8.66 14.59
C LEU A 531 -7.06 9.03 13.24
N PHE A 532 -5.73 8.97 13.14
CA PHE A 532 -5.02 9.29 11.90
C PHE A 532 -5.33 8.28 10.79
N ASP A 533 -5.37 6.98 11.09
CA ASP A 533 -5.67 5.95 10.09
C ASP A 533 -7.08 6.12 9.49
N HIS A 534 -8.08 6.39 10.34
CA HIS A 534 -9.45 6.55 9.90
C HIS A 534 -9.66 7.85 9.09
N PHE A 535 -9.19 8.99 9.60
CA PHE A 535 -9.49 10.29 9.01
C PHE A 535 -8.47 10.76 7.96
N ALA A 536 -7.17 10.69 8.26
CA ALA A 536 -6.14 11.19 7.35
C ALA A 536 -5.87 10.21 6.20
N GLY A 537 -5.99 8.91 6.46
CA GLY A 537 -5.76 7.88 5.46
C GLY A 537 -7.00 7.63 4.58
N SER A 538 -8.10 7.13 5.16
CA SER A 538 -9.18 6.55 4.35
C SER A 538 -9.97 7.61 3.58
N TYR A 539 -10.45 8.67 4.25
CA TYR A 539 -11.29 9.68 3.58
C TYR A 539 -10.53 10.55 2.59
N ALA A 540 -9.33 11.02 2.94
CA ALA A 540 -8.55 11.89 2.06
C ALA A 540 -8.07 11.16 0.80
N LEU A 541 -7.65 9.89 0.93
CA LEU A 541 -7.13 9.09 -0.18
C LEU A 541 -8.19 8.85 -1.26
N MET A 542 -9.42 8.54 -0.86
CA MET A 542 -10.53 8.34 -1.80
C MET A 542 -10.81 9.62 -2.62
N CYS A 543 -10.74 10.78 -1.98
CA CYS A 543 -10.91 12.05 -2.67
C CYS A 543 -9.79 12.33 -3.68
N VAL A 544 -8.54 12.09 -3.28
CA VAL A 544 -7.37 12.27 -4.17
C VAL A 544 -7.51 11.37 -5.39
N ALA A 545 -7.74 10.07 -5.18
CA ALA A 545 -7.89 9.11 -6.26
C ALA A 545 -9.03 9.45 -7.23
N PHE A 546 -10.15 10.02 -6.75
CA PHE A 546 -11.23 10.50 -7.63
C PHE A 546 -10.74 11.61 -8.56
N PHE A 547 -10.03 12.61 -8.02
CA PHE A 547 -9.49 13.70 -8.82
C PHE A 547 -8.38 13.25 -9.78
N GLU A 548 -7.59 12.24 -9.43
CA GLU A 548 -6.58 11.66 -10.31
C GLU A 548 -7.19 11.02 -11.56
N ILE A 549 -8.22 10.17 -11.40
CA ILE A 549 -8.92 9.57 -12.54
C ILE A 549 -9.57 10.67 -13.38
N PHE A 550 -10.23 11.63 -12.74
CA PHE A 550 -10.87 12.74 -13.44
C PHE A 550 -9.86 13.54 -14.27
N ALA A 551 -8.71 13.86 -13.68
CA ALA A 551 -7.61 14.57 -14.33
C ALA A 551 -7.07 13.82 -15.56
N VAL A 552 -6.81 12.52 -15.48
CA VAL A 552 -6.23 11.78 -16.62
C VAL A 552 -7.28 11.47 -17.69
N ILE A 553 -8.49 11.06 -17.32
CA ILE A 553 -9.46 10.57 -18.29
C ILE A 553 -10.24 11.71 -18.95
N TYR A 554 -10.62 12.74 -18.19
CA TYR A 554 -11.48 13.82 -18.68
C TYR A 554 -10.71 15.09 -19.05
N VAL A 555 -9.65 15.45 -18.31
CA VAL A 555 -8.85 16.66 -18.61
C VAL A 555 -7.73 16.37 -19.60
N TYR A 556 -6.86 15.38 -19.31
CA TYR A 556 -5.82 14.97 -20.26
C TYR A 556 -6.39 14.29 -21.50
N GLY A 557 -7.52 13.59 -21.32
CA GLY A 557 -8.29 12.96 -22.37
C GLY A 557 -7.91 11.49 -22.58
N TYR A 558 -8.89 10.61 -22.40
CA TYR A 558 -8.71 9.16 -22.50
C TYR A 558 -8.09 8.68 -23.82
N ARG A 559 -8.40 9.32 -24.96
CA ARG A 559 -7.85 8.95 -26.28
C ARG A 559 -6.36 9.22 -26.35
N ARG A 560 -5.92 10.33 -25.76
CA ARG A 560 -4.52 10.71 -25.72
C ARG A 560 -3.75 9.72 -24.85
N PHE A 561 -4.26 9.45 -23.66
CA PHE A 561 -3.69 8.44 -22.77
C PHE A 561 -3.60 7.06 -23.44
N LEU A 562 -4.64 6.64 -24.17
CA LEU A 562 -4.63 5.39 -24.92
C LEU A 562 -3.50 5.33 -25.96
N ASN A 563 -3.31 6.42 -26.72
CA ASN A 563 -2.23 6.54 -27.70
C ASN A 563 -0.85 6.55 -27.04
N ASP A 564 -0.72 7.14 -25.85
CA ASP A 564 0.54 7.12 -25.10
C ASP A 564 0.87 5.71 -24.59
N ILE A 565 -0.11 4.95 -24.11
CA ILE A 565 0.08 3.55 -23.73
C ILE A 565 0.45 2.69 -24.95
N GLU A 566 -0.20 2.91 -26.09
CA GLU A 566 0.13 2.25 -27.36
C GLU A 566 1.55 2.59 -27.80
N PHE A 567 1.96 3.85 -27.69
CA PHE A 567 3.33 4.27 -27.97
C PHE A 567 4.36 3.62 -27.02
N MET A 568 4.06 3.49 -25.73
CA MET A 568 4.98 2.90 -24.75
C MET A 568 5.08 1.37 -24.86
N THR A 569 3.96 0.69 -25.11
CA THR A 569 3.89 -0.78 -25.03
C THR A 569 3.82 -1.48 -26.38
N GLY A 570 3.54 -0.74 -27.46
CA GLY A 570 3.27 -1.28 -28.79
C GLY A 570 1.89 -1.94 -28.95
N ILE A 571 1.10 -2.03 -27.88
CA ILE A 571 -0.21 -2.69 -27.88
C ILE A 571 -1.25 -1.68 -27.42
N ARG A 572 -2.30 -1.50 -28.21
CA ARG A 572 -3.42 -0.65 -27.82
C ARG A 572 -4.27 -1.33 -26.75
N PRO A 573 -4.53 -0.69 -25.59
CA PRO A 573 -5.38 -1.26 -24.55
C PRO A 573 -6.79 -1.60 -25.08
N GLY A 574 -7.27 -2.80 -24.74
CA GLY A 574 -8.57 -3.31 -25.16
C GLY A 574 -9.78 -2.60 -24.52
N PRO A 575 -11.01 -3.02 -24.86
CA PRO A 575 -12.24 -2.36 -24.45
C PRO A 575 -12.43 -2.31 -22.93
N TYR A 576 -11.98 -3.35 -22.21
CA TYR A 576 -11.99 -3.41 -20.75
C TYR A 576 -11.43 -2.13 -20.12
N TRP A 577 -10.20 -1.74 -20.46
CA TRP A 577 -9.55 -0.56 -19.92
C TRP A 577 -10.31 0.72 -20.27
N THR A 578 -10.79 0.82 -21.51
CA THR A 578 -11.50 2.03 -21.96
C THR A 578 -12.85 2.21 -21.26
N ILE A 579 -13.57 1.13 -20.98
CA ILE A 579 -14.88 1.17 -20.32
C ILE A 579 -14.69 1.44 -18.83
N THR A 580 -13.72 0.79 -18.17
CA THR A 580 -13.47 0.99 -16.75
C THR A 580 -13.04 2.42 -16.46
N TRP A 581 -12.05 2.94 -17.18
CA TRP A 581 -11.57 4.30 -17.01
C TRP A 581 -12.62 5.37 -17.29
N ARG A 582 -13.45 5.18 -18.32
CA ARG A 582 -14.40 6.20 -18.75
C ARG A 582 -15.65 6.23 -17.89
N PHE A 583 -16.17 5.07 -17.52
CA PHE A 583 -17.50 4.99 -16.89
C PHE A 583 -17.46 4.33 -15.52
N ILE A 584 -16.93 3.10 -15.42
CA ILE A 584 -17.11 2.28 -14.22
C ILE A 584 -16.34 2.85 -13.02
N SER A 585 -15.01 3.02 -13.13
CA SER A 585 -14.19 3.47 -12.01
C SER A 585 -14.57 4.88 -11.53
N PRO A 586 -14.82 5.89 -12.41
CA PRO A 586 -15.29 7.19 -11.95
C PRO A 586 -16.64 7.15 -11.22
N ILE A 587 -17.58 6.32 -11.66
CA ILE A 587 -18.90 6.20 -11.01
C ILE A 587 -18.75 5.53 -9.64
N ILE A 588 -18.01 4.43 -9.55
CA ILE A 588 -17.72 3.75 -8.27
C ILE A 588 -17.04 4.72 -7.31
N MET A 589 -16.00 5.43 -7.76
CA MET A 589 -15.30 6.42 -6.94
C MET A 589 -16.20 7.54 -6.45
N LEU A 590 -17.11 8.03 -7.30
CA LEU A 590 -18.07 9.06 -6.91
C LEU A 590 -19.04 8.54 -5.84
N ILE A 591 -19.57 7.32 -6.01
CA ILE A 591 -20.46 6.68 -5.03
C ILE A 591 -19.73 6.49 -3.70
N LEU A 592 -18.51 5.98 -3.73
CA LEU A 592 -17.68 5.75 -2.56
C LEU A 592 -17.34 7.06 -1.84
N PHE A 593 -16.97 8.10 -2.58
CA PHE A 593 -16.70 9.43 -2.04
C PHE A 593 -17.94 10.03 -1.36
N VAL A 594 -19.10 10.00 -2.03
CA VAL A 594 -20.37 10.50 -1.45
C VAL A 594 -20.77 9.68 -0.22
N SER A 595 -20.62 8.35 -0.27
CA SER A 595 -20.93 7.46 0.86
C SER A 595 -20.04 7.74 2.06
N SER A 596 -18.74 7.99 1.84
CA SER A 596 -17.80 8.40 2.88
C SER A 596 -18.18 9.72 3.54
N ILE A 597 -18.62 10.72 2.77
CA ILE A 597 -19.12 11.99 3.31
C ILE A 597 -20.38 11.76 4.15
N ILE A 598 -21.35 10.99 3.64
CA ILE A 598 -22.58 10.69 4.36
C ILE A 598 -22.27 9.97 5.68
N LYS A 599 -21.39 8.96 5.66
CA LYS A 599 -20.96 8.22 6.86
C LYS A 599 -20.33 9.16 7.88
N SER A 600 -19.52 10.12 7.43
CA SER A 600 -18.89 11.12 8.29
C SER A 600 -19.88 12.04 9.04
N PHE A 601 -21.10 12.24 8.52
CA PHE A 601 -22.11 13.08 9.17
C PHE A 601 -23.23 12.30 9.88
N SER A 602 -23.37 10.99 9.62
CA SER A 602 -24.53 10.21 10.08
C SER A 602 -24.43 9.73 11.53
N HIS A 603 -23.24 9.36 12.00
CA HIS A 603 -23.02 8.87 13.35
C HIS A 603 -21.77 9.50 13.97
N ALA A 604 -21.81 9.77 15.28
CA ALA A 604 -20.63 10.19 16.01
C ALA A 604 -19.55 9.09 15.91
N PRO A 605 -18.34 9.40 15.44
CA PRO A 605 -17.28 8.40 15.30
C PRO A 605 -16.84 7.93 16.69
N LYS A 606 -16.65 6.62 16.81
CA LYS A 606 -16.25 5.94 18.04
C LYS A 606 -14.84 5.37 17.92
N TYR A 607 -14.19 5.16 19.06
CA TYR A 607 -12.93 4.46 19.19
C TYR A 607 -12.96 3.47 20.35
N SER A 608 -12.23 2.38 20.21
CA SER A 608 -12.16 1.34 21.23
C SER A 608 -11.13 1.72 22.30
N ALA A 609 -11.62 2.15 23.45
CA ALA A 609 -10.82 2.54 24.62
C ALA A 609 -10.57 1.35 25.54
N TYR A 610 -9.38 1.27 26.13
CA TYR A 610 -9.03 0.21 27.08
C TYR A 610 -9.51 0.58 28.49
N ASP A 611 -10.39 -0.25 29.05
CA ASP A 611 -10.85 -0.09 30.43
C ASP A 611 -9.99 -0.96 31.39
N PRO A 612 -9.25 -0.35 32.35
CA PRO A 612 -8.45 -1.09 33.34
C PRO A 612 -9.26 -2.04 34.22
N VAL A 613 -10.56 -1.76 34.44
CA VAL A 613 -11.38 -2.54 35.37
C VAL A 613 -11.87 -3.82 34.71
N THR A 614 -12.45 -3.70 33.52
CA THR A 614 -12.95 -4.86 32.75
C THR A 614 -11.85 -5.55 31.97
N THR A 615 -10.69 -4.91 31.76
CA THR A 615 -9.57 -5.38 30.92
C THR A 615 -9.99 -5.62 29.46
N GLU A 616 -11.11 -5.03 29.03
CA GLU A 616 -11.67 -5.14 27.70
C GLU A 616 -11.63 -3.79 26.96
N GLN A 617 -11.75 -3.87 25.63
CA GLN A 617 -11.86 -2.69 24.79
C GLN A 617 -13.33 -2.32 24.66
N VAL A 618 -13.68 -1.10 25.05
CA VAL A 618 -15.04 -0.57 25.03
C VAL A 618 -15.12 0.56 24.02
N ASP A 619 -16.14 0.53 23.16
CA ASP A 619 -16.34 1.60 22.18
C ASP A 619 -16.84 2.87 22.86
N THR A 620 -16.03 3.91 22.78
CA THR A 620 -16.27 5.23 23.37
C THR A 620 -16.30 6.30 22.29
N GLU A 621 -17.02 7.39 22.53
CA GLU A 621 -17.15 8.49 21.55
C GLU A 621 -15.94 9.43 21.60
N TYR A 622 -15.48 9.90 20.44
CA TYR A 622 -14.40 10.88 20.38
C TYR A 622 -14.84 12.23 21.00
N PRO A 623 -14.00 12.88 21.82
CA PRO A 623 -14.30 14.20 22.34
C PRO A 623 -14.28 15.26 21.23
N ALA A 624 -15.04 16.34 21.39
CA ALA A 624 -15.22 17.38 20.36
C ALA A 624 -13.90 18.01 19.87
N TRP A 625 -12.92 18.18 20.76
CA TRP A 625 -11.60 18.71 20.37
C TRP A 625 -10.83 17.75 19.46
N ALA A 626 -10.98 16.42 19.65
CA ALA A 626 -10.33 15.42 18.81
C ALA A 626 -10.98 15.38 17.42
N LEU A 627 -12.31 15.56 17.36
CA LEU A 627 -13.05 15.73 16.10
C LEU A 627 -12.61 16.98 15.34
N PHE A 628 -12.33 18.09 16.03
CA PHE A 628 -11.79 19.30 15.42
C PHE A 628 -10.40 19.03 14.78
N ILE A 629 -9.54 18.27 15.46
CA ILE A 629 -8.25 17.85 14.89
C ILE A 629 -8.44 16.92 13.69
N ALA A 630 -9.37 15.97 13.76
CA ALA A 630 -9.70 15.09 12.64
C ALA A 630 -10.16 15.89 11.41
N LEU A 631 -11.03 16.88 11.62
CA LEU A 631 -11.47 17.81 10.56
C LEU A 631 -10.28 18.58 9.97
N LEU A 632 -9.38 19.09 10.81
CA LEU A 632 -8.18 19.80 10.37
C LEU A 632 -7.24 18.90 9.55
N LEU A 633 -7.09 17.63 9.91
CA LEU A 633 -6.29 16.66 9.16
C LEU A 633 -6.85 16.46 7.75
N VAL A 634 -8.17 16.21 7.64
CA VAL A 634 -8.84 16.05 6.35
C VAL A 634 -8.74 17.35 5.53
N ALA A 635 -8.96 18.50 6.15
CA ALA A 635 -8.84 19.81 5.50
C ALA A 635 -7.41 20.10 5.01
N THR A 636 -6.39 19.71 5.77
CA THR A 636 -4.98 19.88 5.38
C THR A 636 -4.61 18.96 4.23
N ALA A 637 -5.11 17.73 4.24
CA ALA A 637 -4.89 16.78 3.16
C ALA A 637 -5.58 17.20 1.85
N MET A 638 -6.85 17.62 1.91
CA MET A 638 -7.66 17.94 0.72
C MET A 638 -7.57 19.40 0.27
N GLY A 639 -7.28 20.33 1.18
CA GLY A 639 -7.21 21.77 0.95
C GLY A 639 -6.31 22.22 -0.21
N PRO A 640 -5.16 21.56 -0.51
CA PRO A 640 -4.32 21.94 -1.64
C PRO A 640 -5.03 21.91 -3.00
N VAL A 641 -6.01 21.01 -3.20
CA VAL A 641 -6.72 20.86 -4.48
C VAL A 641 -7.50 22.15 -4.84
N PRO A 642 -8.48 22.61 -4.02
CA PRO A 642 -9.18 23.86 -4.29
C PRO A 642 -8.29 25.09 -4.11
N PHE A 643 -7.35 25.08 -3.17
CA PHE A 643 -6.45 26.22 -2.91
C PHE A 643 -5.58 26.55 -4.12
N ILE A 644 -4.89 25.56 -4.68
CA ILE A 644 -4.02 25.77 -5.86
C ILE A 644 -4.84 26.15 -7.08
N TRP A 645 -6.03 25.55 -7.25
CA TRP A 645 -6.96 25.95 -8.30
C TRP A 645 -7.34 27.43 -8.17
N PHE A 646 -7.73 27.88 -6.97
CA PHE A 646 -8.14 29.27 -6.70
C PHE A 646 -6.99 30.25 -6.93
N VAL A 647 -5.81 30.00 -6.34
CA VAL A 647 -4.63 30.85 -6.47
C VAL A 647 -4.23 31.02 -7.94
N ARG A 648 -4.22 29.93 -8.71
CA ARG A 648 -3.85 29.97 -10.14
C ARG A 648 -4.95 30.57 -11.01
N LYS A 649 -6.22 30.41 -10.65
CA LYS A 649 -7.34 30.99 -11.40
C LYS A 649 -7.40 32.52 -11.26
N PHE A 650 -7.17 33.02 -10.05
CA PHE A 650 -7.21 34.45 -9.73
C PHE A 650 -5.85 35.15 -9.79
N LYS A 651 -4.78 34.44 -10.18
CA LYS A 651 -3.41 34.97 -10.31
C LYS A 651 -2.92 35.74 -9.07
N ILE A 652 -3.32 35.29 -7.87
CA ILE A 652 -3.03 35.95 -6.60
C ILE A 652 -1.54 35.88 -6.25
N TRP A 653 -0.86 34.83 -6.73
CA TRP A 653 0.58 34.64 -6.56
C TRP A 653 1.25 34.47 -7.92
N LYS A 654 2.21 35.36 -8.23
CA LYS A 654 3.26 35.13 -9.24
C LYS A 654 4.25 34.09 -8.72
N VAL A 655 3.79 32.87 -8.49
CA VAL A 655 4.66 31.71 -8.25
C VAL A 655 4.71 30.94 -9.56
N GLU A 656 5.17 31.61 -10.62
CA GLU A 656 5.70 30.93 -11.79
C GLU A 656 7.15 30.56 -11.49
N ALA A 657 7.36 29.35 -10.97
CA ALA A 657 8.55 28.64 -11.40
C ALA A 657 8.23 28.15 -12.81
N ASP A 658 8.82 28.78 -13.83
CA ASP A 658 8.76 28.28 -15.20
C ASP A 658 9.21 26.81 -15.18
N ILE A 659 8.28 25.88 -15.44
CA ILE A 659 8.59 24.46 -15.58
C ILE A 659 8.96 24.25 -17.05
N PRO A 660 10.25 24.17 -17.44
CA PRO A 660 10.65 24.18 -18.85
C PRO A 660 10.44 22.82 -19.53
N VAL A 661 9.90 21.82 -18.83
CA VAL A 661 9.95 20.42 -19.26
C VAL A 661 8.64 19.94 -19.90
N ALA A 662 7.49 20.55 -19.58
CA ALA A 662 6.19 20.08 -20.08
C ALA A 662 5.84 20.60 -21.49
N SER A 663 6.42 21.73 -21.93
CA SER A 663 6.08 22.30 -23.26
C SER A 663 6.56 21.43 -24.42
N LYS A 664 7.54 20.53 -24.22
CA LYS A 664 8.08 19.65 -25.26
C LYS A 664 7.23 18.40 -25.58
N CYS A 665 6.16 18.12 -24.84
CA CYS A 665 5.32 16.93 -25.05
C CYS A 665 3.82 17.21 -25.25
N LEU A 666 3.40 18.48 -25.26
CA LEU A 666 1.99 18.86 -25.26
C LEU A 666 1.47 19.23 -26.66
N GLY A 667 0.97 18.24 -27.40
CA GLY A 667 -0.04 18.47 -28.42
C GLY A 667 -1.39 18.68 -27.75
N ALA A 668 -1.81 19.93 -27.55
CA ALA A 668 -3.07 20.28 -26.92
C ALA A 668 -4.29 19.97 -27.82
N THR A 669 -5.43 19.63 -27.22
CA THR A 669 -6.71 19.41 -27.92
C THR A 669 -7.27 20.70 -28.53
N PRO A 670 -8.09 20.64 -29.60
CA PRO A 670 -8.65 21.84 -30.25
C PRO A 670 -9.37 22.77 -29.28
N SER A 671 -10.13 22.23 -28.32
CA SER A 671 -10.82 22.99 -27.27
C SER A 671 -9.86 23.78 -26.36
N THR A 672 -8.70 23.21 -26.04
CA THR A 672 -7.64 23.86 -25.26
C THR A 672 -6.89 24.89 -26.11
N THR A 673 -6.69 24.63 -27.40
CA THR A 673 -6.13 25.59 -28.37
C THR A 673 -7.04 26.80 -28.58
N TYR A 674 -8.37 26.61 -28.61
CA TYR A 674 -9.33 27.71 -28.70
C TYR A 674 -9.34 28.56 -27.42
N MET A 675 -9.20 27.94 -26.25
CA MET A 675 -9.11 28.68 -24.98
C MET A 675 -7.79 29.44 -24.85
N LEU A 676 -6.67 28.84 -25.28
CA LEU A 676 -5.34 29.49 -25.34
C LEU A 676 -5.27 30.62 -26.37
N LYS A 677 -5.94 30.48 -27.53
CA LYS A 677 -6.07 31.56 -28.52
C LYS A 677 -6.98 32.70 -28.09
N SER A 678 -7.90 32.46 -27.17
CA SER A 678 -8.82 33.49 -26.67
C SER A 678 -8.21 34.40 -25.60
N GLU A 679 -6.99 34.10 -25.12
CA GLU A 679 -6.29 34.98 -24.18
C GLU A 679 -5.37 35.99 -24.90
N PRO A 680 -5.42 37.29 -24.54
CA PRO A 680 -4.46 38.30 -25.00
C PRO A 680 -2.98 38.00 -24.66
N SER A 681 -2.73 37.02 -23.79
CA SER A 681 -1.40 36.58 -23.36
C SER A 681 -0.64 35.84 -24.46
N PHE A 682 -1.32 35.08 -25.32
CA PHE A 682 -0.68 34.34 -26.40
C PHE A 682 -0.16 35.29 -27.49
N ASN A 683 -0.97 36.30 -27.86
CA ASN A 683 -0.54 37.33 -28.83
C ASN A 683 0.61 38.18 -28.27
N ARG A 684 0.61 38.49 -26.96
CA ARG A 684 1.73 39.20 -26.33
C ARG A 684 2.99 38.35 -26.20
N MET A 685 2.88 37.03 -26.03
CA MET A 685 4.05 36.15 -26.04
C MET A 685 4.68 36.09 -27.43
N VAL A 686 3.86 35.99 -28.48
CA VAL A 686 4.34 36.03 -29.87
C VAL A 686 4.98 37.39 -30.19
N GLU A 687 4.39 38.50 -29.75
CA GLU A 687 4.97 39.84 -29.90
C GLU A 687 6.24 40.03 -29.05
N SER A 688 6.30 39.46 -27.85
CA SER A 688 7.48 39.51 -26.96
C SER A 688 8.64 38.73 -27.58
N THR A 689 8.40 37.52 -28.07
CA THR A 689 9.43 36.71 -28.75
C THR A 689 9.86 37.37 -30.06
N ALA A 690 8.96 38.01 -30.81
CA ALA A 690 9.30 38.80 -32.00
C ALA A 690 10.14 40.05 -31.65
N SER A 691 9.84 40.72 -30.54
CA SER A 691 10.60 41.88 -30.06
C SER A 691 11.98 41.50 -29.51
N GLU A 692 12.09 40.34 -28.86
CA GLU A 692 13.36 39.80 -28.36
C GLU A 692 14.28 39.39 -29.52
N LEU A 693 13.72 38.79 -30.59
CA LEU A 693 14.45 38.49 -31.83
C LEU A 693 14.96 39.76 -32.55
N GLN A 694 14.19 40.85 -32.54
CA GLN A 694 14.65 42.15 -33.07
C GLN A 694 15.72 42.82 -32.19
N SER A 695 15.64 42.68 -30.86
CA SER A 695 16.63 43.24 -29.93
C SER A 695 17.96 42.47 -29.91
N ALA A 696 17.95 41.20 -30.32
CA ALA A 696 19.12 40.33 -30.42
C ALA A 696 19.91 40.47 -31.74
N GLY A 697 19.51 41.40 -32.63
CA GLY A 697 20.27 41.72 -33.85
C GLY A 697 20.24 40.62 -34.92
N ILE A 698 19.25 39.72 -34.90
CA ILE A 698 19.06 38.69 -35.92
C ILE A 698 18.05 39.21 -36.95
N GLU A 699 18.54 39.68 -38.10
CA GLU A 699 17.68 40.01 -39.24
C GLU A 699 16.98 38.75 -39.76
N GLU A 700 15.68 38.86 -40.05
CA GLU A 700 14.93 37.83 -40.75
C GLU A 700 15.62 37.46 -42.09
N PRO A 701 15.69 36.18 -42.46
CA PRO A 701 16.10 35.81 -43.80
C PRO A 701 15.07 36.33 -44.82
N LYS A 702 15.50 37.22 -45.71
CA LYS A 702 14.76 37.63 -46.90
C LYS A 702 14.66 36.46 -47.87
N GLU A 703 13.69 35.58 -47.67
CA GLU A 703 13.22 34.65 -48.70
C GLU A 703 11.69 34.70 -48.79
N THR A 704 11.19 35.78 -49.38
CA THR A 704 9.90 35.78 -50.06
C THR A 704 9.95 36.74 -51.23
N GLN A 705 10.66 36.36 -52.29
CA GLN A 705 10.44 36.94 -53.61
C GLN A 705 10.54 35.86 -54.68
N ARG A 706 9.51 35.84 -55.55
CA ARG A 706 9.43 35.20 -56.87
C ARG A 706 8.88 33.76 -56.92
N LEU A 707 7.55 33.67 -56.89
CA LEU A 707 6.82 32.90 -57.90
C LEU A 707 6.17 33.90 -58.84
N ASN A 708 6.76 34.08 -60.03
CA ASN A 708 6.20 34.92 -61.07
C ASN A 708 6.36 34.18 -62.40
N VAL A 709 5.30 33.52 -62.89
CA VAL A 709 5.19 33.11 -64.31
C VAL A 709 3.72 33.15 -64.77
N ASN A 710 3.48 34.09 -65.69
CA ASN A 710 2.52 34.08 -66.81
C ASN A 710 1.02 33.87 -66.56
N ARG A 711 0.24 34.95 -66.75
CA ARG A 711 -0.95 34.88 -67.61
C ARG A 711 -1.06 36.15 -68.45
N GLY A 712 -1.02 35.95 -69.77
CA GLY A 712 -0.95 37.01 -70.78
C GLY A 712 -2.30 37.67 -71.09
N LYS A 713 -2.16 38.80 -71.80
CA LYS A 713 -3.19 39.57 -72.51
C LYS A 713 -4.21 38.70 -73.25
N LYS A 714 -5.50 39.01 -73.11
CA LYS A 714 -6.46 39.22 -74.21
C LYS A 714 -7.80 39.78 -73.69
N GLY A 715 -8.10 41.01 -74.13
CA GLY A 715 -9.38 41.36 -74.77
C GLY A 715 -10.66 41.56 -73.94
N ASN A 716 -11.20 42.77 -74.11
CA ASN A 716 -12.62 43.19 -74.13
C ASN A 716 -13.34 43.60 -72.83
N GLY A 717 -13.76 44.87 -72.84
CA GLY A 717 -15.13 45.25 -72.48
C GLY A 717 -15.27 46.29 -71.36
N THR A 718 -15.45 47.56 -71.74
CA THR A 718 -16.54 48.49 -71.29
C THR A 718 -17.07 48.33 -69.85
N SER A 719 -17.22 49.32 -68.97
CA SER A 719 -17.53 50.75 -69.12
C SER A 719 -17.68 51.39 -67.71
N ARG A 720 -17.34 52.69 -67.61
CA ARG A 720 -17.95 53.76 -66.79
C ARG A 720 -17.73 53.88 -65.26
N ASN A 721 -17.16 55.07 -64.94
CA ASN A 721 -17.55 56.09 -63.94
C ASN A 721 -17.43 55.75 -62.44
N GLY A 722 -16.90 56.59 -61.54
CA GLY A 722 -16.37 57.95 -61.63
C GLY A 722 -16.02 58.49 -60.22
N ALA A 723 -15.06 59.43 -60.19
CA ALA A 723 -14.82 60.53 -59.24
C ALA A 723 -14.88 60.30 -57.70
N LEU A 724 -13.70 60.27 -57.07
CA LEU A 724 -13.08 61.25 -56.12
C LEU A 724 -13.99 62.29 -55.41
N PRO A 725 -13.59 62.83 -54.24
CA PRO A 725 -12.22 63.01 -53.70
C PRO A 725 -11.78 62.04 -52.60
#